data_AF-A0A2Z4FHW6-F1
#
_entry.id   AF-A0A2Z4FHW6-F1
#
_cell.length_a   1.000
_cell.length_b   1.000
_cell.length_c   1.000
_cell.angle_alpha   90.00
_cell.angle_beta   90.00
_cell.angle_gamma   90.00
#
_symmetry.space_group_name_H-M   'P 1'
#
loop_
_entity.id
_entity.type
_entity.pdbx_description
1 polymer ?
#
loop_
_entity_poly.entity_id
_entity_poly.type
_entity_poly.pdbx_seq_one_letter_code
_entity_poly.pdbx_strand_id
1 'polypeptide(L)'
;MGIIPRNSSSFLGDTMLIRRLILTLSLALLASFLAPSLALSADWDRFPELKPREHFAIKRLYDGPKYKDLRECYRRFDSRVGADYFGAMVEVTAESGSRSRKEDNAVPYANALYDAWKADGILDDRDDILVVFGLRNRSIAIRPGAKWQKLGFDGETIAKTIEASHFDKFHKRRKYSDALCSVLTAVDLRLVTLQQQMEKDVAAIEERLPTVDAELSALHKKVSARFAKLPNKDHPFGQKLLAKLAAARTHLTEATERAKDAPTDAVRLADKAEAVLQPVRDELKIFNQDMEQLDSVAAEIATLKSTLLARDDVDEDYPKRALLQVQECEKLTQQIREKYEGNPAQLSDCRRLVDEHLAQADVEVARAEVHDYYLKTLLPLLALMLLILGAIAVVFLQTLRRRRALAQLQPDLVEWENRLANAAKSQQELELKAPTYFAPGRASWTGESAAIDERLGEYGARVDALLLQGNQLLAQAKQLQAKSHPLDAKRLEDALTLLRNTPLDAVASAADGATASQLLGNLADAQREALGALDDLLATRARHDEEAARAAAAVSRAEQAVQKRRDLGLPAEYLLTGLESATAAWQDAVNRGDQDPKAAADTYARITPQLTDIAERAEAGNHAIEAIRGDLSDTAEALRQRIKQLRFSGVDIDKLRFAPEQDLSAARREASRIVEALADGEDKSVGDAAQQLRANLEQLSRRLEIVAVAKEKIPQRIQNLSSRGDTLKERLMDLRYALKSLATQGNPNVYQASSAQVGRYQSQLDRLGRELSKAKEDHRLKRFLSATERLDSATRLVEKAEELVQQLGTLETTIGVTQAKCEQLLKTCNADCDALLKKAQEPGIDPDLRALIAQAHDALETLNAQAENEQIDWFEARTQLDSLQKSLLFLGAQADADRNAFTQAQQLLQQVQQDFGAASNGLARADYAGIIANAQNLLDGWRQQMQEGAGGGALLRTGHAVAAACARALKLAKSPRSLADNAHQQLAHANARHAQIHDAPYGYEVTGDCTQAGADLRAAAEQIERADFANALASAEAATVQIELEDARARALAARNYRRAQLKNLASATDAPNLEAFGPRRSTSGPHAAAREPSSAEA
;
A
#
# COMPACT_ATOMS: atom_id res chain seq x y z
N MET A 1 23.64 52.93 -13.82
CA MET A 1 24.40 51.66 -13.97
C MET A 1 23.35 50.61 -14.31
N GLY A 2 23.38 49.85 -15.41
CA GLY A 2 24.52 49.43 -16.27
C GLY A 2 24.93 48.00 -15.86
N ILE A 3 25.10 47.01 -16.74
CA ILE A 3 25.31 46.98 -18.21
C ILE A 3 24.61 45.74 -18.84
N ILE A 4 24.34 45.75 -20.16
CA ILE A 4 23.84 44.60 -20.96
C ILE A 4 24.92 44.11 -21.94
N PRO A 5 25.10 42.79 -22.11
CA PRO A 5 25.02 42.18 -23.45
C PRO A 5 24.22 40.85 -23.42
N ARG A 6 23.77 40.20 -24.51
CA ARG A 6 23.42 40.48 -25.92
C ARG A 6 23.49 39.14 -26.65
N ASN A 7 22.45 38.80 -27.43
CA ASN A 7 22.48 38.23 -28.80
C ASN A 7 21.08 37.61 -29.08
N SER A 8 20.26 38.06 -30.03
CA SER A 8 20.41 38.19 -31.51
C SER A 8 20.34 36.86 -32.26
N SER A 9 19.62 36.68 -33.37
CA SER A 9 18.58 37.49 -34.06
C SER A 9 17.86 36.53 -35.08
N SER A 10 16.88 36.85 -35.92
CA SER A 10 16.36 38.12 -36.50
C SER A 10 14.81 38.05 -36.59
N PHE A 11 14.01 38.53 -37.56
CA PHE A 11 14.17 39.20 -38.87
C PHE A 11 12.99 40.18 -39.14
N LEU A 12 12.80 40.62 -40.39
CA LEU A 12 11.90 41.69 -40.86
C LEU A 12 10.51 41.17 -41.34
N GLY A 13 9.47 42.02 -41.48
CA GLY A 13 9.44 43.49 -41.30
C GLY A 13 8.06 44.15 -41.56
N ASP A 14 8.08 45.47 -41.77
CA ASP A 14 6.94 46.43 -41.80
C ASP A 14 6.00 46.27 -43.03
N THR A 15 4.73 46.73 -43.03
CA THR A 15 4.30 48.15 -42.96
C THR A 15 2.77 48.32 -42.83
N MET A 16 2.35 49.51 -42.36
CA MET A 16 1.08 50.24 -42.59
C MET A 16 -0.29 49.51 -42.46
N LEU A 17 -1.18 49.95 -41.56
CA LEU A 17 -2.12 51.08 -41.80
C LEU A 17 -2.96 50.96 -43.10
N ILE A 18 -3.96 50.07 -43.11
CA ILE A 18 -5.37 50.27 -43.54
C ILE A 18 -6.13 48.95 -43.25
N ARG A 19 -6.68 48.80 -42.04
CA ARG A 19 -7.56 47.64 -41.71
C ARG A 19 -8.51 47.78 -40.50
N ARG A 20 -8.43 48.86 -39.71
CA ARG A 20 -9.28 49.07 -38.51
C ARG A 20 -10.66 49.71 -38.77
N LEU A 21 -11.03 49.98 -40.03
CA LEU A 21 -12.30 50.63 -40.38
C LEU A 21 -13.23 49.76 -41.27
N ILE A 22 -12.71 48.65 -41.81
CA ILE A 22 -13.51 47.66 -42.57
C ILE A 22 -14.02 46.55 -41.65
N LEU A 23 -13.22 46.10 -40.68
CA LEU A 23 -13.56 44.99 -39.78
C LEU A 23 -14.75 45.29 -38.85
N THR A 24 -14.95 46.56 -38.49
CA THR A 24 -16.07 47.00 -37.65
C THR A 24 -17.39 47.11 -38.43
N LEU A 25 -17.35 47.44 -39.72
CA LEU A 25 -18.55 47.44 -40.57
C LEU A 25 -18.95 46.03 -41.00
N SER A 26 -17.99 45.13 -41.25
CA SER A 26 -18.29 43.75 -41.68
C SER A 26 -18.87 42.90 -40.55
N LEU A 27 -18.49 43.12 -39.29
CA LEU A 27 -19.17 42.48 -38.15
C LEU A 27 -20.61 42.98 -37.98
N ALA A 28 -20.87 44.27 -38.21
CA ALA A 28 -22.21 44.84 -38.08
C ALA A 28 -23.19 44.31 -39.15
N LEU A 29 -22.74 44.09 -40.39
CA LEU A 29 -23.64 43.60 -41.45
C LEU A 29 -23.92 42.09 -41.36
N LEU A 30 -22.99 41.28 -40.84
CA LEU A 30 -23.21 39.84 -40.67
C LEU A 30 -24.28 39.54 -39.60
N ALA A 31 -24.35 40.38 -38.55
CA ALA A 31 -25.35 40.29 -37.49
C ALA A 31 -26.80 40.54 -37.97
N SER A 32 -26.99 41.14 -39.16
CA SER A 32 -28.31 41.44 -39.73
C SER A 32 -28.86 40.34 -40.66
N PHE A 33 -27.99 39.45 -41.17
CA PHE A 33 -28.39 38.31 -42.01
C PHE A 33 -28.32 36.96 -41.29
N LEU A 34 -27.57 36.88 -40.18
CA LEU A 34 -27.87 35.93 -39.11
C LEU A 34 -29.05 36.44 -38.28
N ALA A 35 -30.22 36.57 -38.94
CA ALA A 35 -31.48 36.53 -38.21
C ALA A 35 -31.47 35.26 -37.35
N PRO A 36 -31.92 35.31 -36.07
CA PRO A 36 -31.98 34.11 -35.26
C PRO A 36 -32.84 33.10 -36.01
N SER A 37 -32.22 32.00 -36.42
CA SER A 37 -32.93 30.81 -36.87
C SER A 37 -33.97 30.53 -35.81
N LEU A 38 -35.26 30.66 -36.17
CA LEU A 38 -36.38 30.55 -35.23
C LEU A 38 -36.09 29.36 -34.32
N ALA A 39 -35.83 29.65 -33.03
CA ALA A 39 -35.65 28.59 -32.07
C ALA A 39 -36.95 27.80 -32.10
N LEU A 40 -36.90 26.61 -32.71
CA LEU A 40 -38.03 25.70 -32.80
C LEU A 40 -38.38 25.39 -31.36
N SER A 41 -39.39 26.10 -30.86
CA SER A 41 -39.69 26.18 -29.43
C SER A 41 -39.90 24.77 -28.96
N ALA A 42 -38.98 24.28 -28.13
CA ALA A 42 -38.80 22.85 -27.93
C ALA A 42 -40.16 22.23 -27.58
N ASP A 43 -40.58 21.23 -28.35
CA ASP A 43 -42.00 20.90 -28.60
C ASP A 43 -42.61 20.05 -27.46
N TRP A 44 -42.20 20.43 -26.24
CA TRP A 44 -42.54 19.87 -24.96
C TRP A 44 -43.99 20.25 -24.62
N ASP A 45 -44.61 19.47 -23.74
CA ASP A 45 -45.90 19.90 -23.20
C ASP A 45 -45.76 21.24 -22.45
N ARG A 46 -46.62 22.22 -22.74
CA ARG A 46 -46.64 23.48 -21.97
C ARG A 46 -46.76 23.16 -20.48
N PHE A 47 -45.91 23.81 -19.68
CA PHE A 47 -45.87 23.65 -18.23
C PHE A 47 -47.28 23.78 -17.62
N PRO A 48 -47.72 22.82 -16.79
CA PRO A 48 -49.05 22.87 -16.20
C PRO A 48 -49.07 23.93 -15.08
N GLU A 49 -50.08 24.79 -15.08
CA GLU A 49 -50.31 25.77 -14.01
C GLU A 49 -50.54 25.04 -12.68
N LEU A 50 -49.70 25.30 -11.68
CA LEU A 50 -49.94 24.88 -10.29
C LEU A 50 -50.87 25.90 -9.64
N LYS A 51 -52.02 25.47 -9.11
CA LYS A 51 -52.95 26.38 -8.43
C LYS A 51 -52.43 26.71 -7.03
N PRO A 52 -52.65 27.93 -6.50
CA PRO A 52 -52.27 28.26 -5.13
C PRO A 52 -52.83 27.23 -4.12
N ARG A 53 -51.95 26.68 -3.27
CA ARG A 53 -52.23 25.60 -2.29
C ARG A 53 -52.50 24.20 -2.88
N GLU A 54 -52.35 23.97 -4.18
CA GLU A 54 -52.13 22.63 -4.73
C GLU A 54 -50.62 22.35 -4.76
N HIS A 55 -50.20 21.13 -4.38
CA HIS A 55 -48.81 20.67 -4.50
C HIS A 55 -48.62 19.71 -5.70
N PHE A 56 -49.65 19.53 -6.53
CA PHE A 56 -49.58 18.66 -7.71
C PHE A 56 -50.34 19.24 -8.90
N ALA A 57 -49.61 19.61 -9.96
CA ALA A 57 -50.17 20.14 -11.20
C ALA A 57 -50.51 19.01 -12.19
N ILE A 58 -51.59 19.18 -12.95
CA ILE A 58 -52.03 18.19 -13.95
C ILE A 58 -52.39 18.96 -15.23
N LYS A 59 -51.83 18.55 -16.37
CA LYS A 59 -52.21 19.11 -17.67
C LYS A 59 -53.73 19.06 -17.84
N ARG A 60 -54.36 20.20 -18.11
CA ARG A 60 -55.83 20.45 -18.09
C ARG A 60 -56.69 19.42 -18.84
N LEU A 61 -56.16 18.76 -19.87
CA LEU A 61 -56.83 17.67 -20.60
C LEU A 61 -57.06 16.39 -19.76
N TYR A 62 -56.25 16.19 -18.72
CA TYR A 62 -56.26 15.04 -17.82
C TYR A 62 -56.67 15.40 -16.38
N ASP A 63 -56.92 16.68 -16.09
CA ASP A 63 -57.40 17.12 -14.78
C ASP A 63 -58.86 16.65 -14.58
N GLY A 64 -59.16 16.09 -13.42
CA GLY A 64 -60.48 15.55 -13.10
C GLY A 64 -60.53 14.81 -11.76
N PRO A 65 -61.73 14.38 -11.31
CA PRO A 65 -61.95 13.88 -9.95
C PRO A 65 -61.06 12.70 -9.55
N LYS A 66 -60.66 11.85 -10.51
CA LYS A 66 -59.80 10.68 -10.32
C LYS A 66 -58.45 11.00 -9.64
N TYR A 67 -57.93 12.22 -9.80
CA TYR A 67 -56.64 12.63 -9.25
C TYR A 67 -56.74 13.53 -8.02
N LYS A 68 -57.93 13.65 -7.42
CA LYS A 68 -58.12 14.33 -6.13
C LYS A 68 -57.24 13.71 -5.04
N ASP A 69 -57.17 12.39 -4.99
CA ASP A 69 -56.39 11.66 -3.99
C ASP A 69 -54.88 11.85 -4.17
N LEU A 70 -54.42 12.06 -5.41
CA LEU A 70 -53.01 12.37 -5.71
C LEU A 70 -52.65 13.79 -5.24
N ARG A 71 -53.51 14.79 -5.53
CA ARG A 71 -53.33 16.14 -4.98
C ARG A 71 -53.33 16.15 -3.46
N GLU A 72 -54.28 15.44 -2.84
CA GLU A 72 -54.42 15.40 -1.39
C GLU A 72 -53.28 14.63 -0.71
N CYS A 73 -52.72 13.63 -1.40
CA CYS A 73 -51.50 12.93 -1.00
C CYS A 73 -50.30 13.87 -0.93
N TYR A 74 -49.99 14.61 -2.02
CA TYR A 74 -48.89 15.58 -2.03
C TYR A 74 -49.12 16.70 -0.99
N ARG A 75 -50.33 17.29 -0.96
CA ARG A 75 -50.72 18.39 -0.05
C ARG A 75 -50.79 18.00 1.44
N ARG A 76 -50.69 16.71 1.78
CA ARG A 76 -50.66 16.20 3.16
C ARG A 76 -49.40 15.38 3.45
N PHE A 77 -48.39 15.41 2.58
CA PHE A 77 -47.19 14.63 2.79
C PHE A 77 -46.29 15.31 3.82
N ASP A 78 -46.42 14.90 5.08
CA ASP A 78 -45.63 15.39 6.21
C ASP A 78 -44.20 14.79 6.13
N SER A 79 -43.24 15.59 5.65
CA SER A 79 -41.86 15.14 5.42
C SER A 79 -41.07 15.02 6.72
N ARG A 80 -40.37 13.90 6.88
CA ARG A 80 -39.48 13.63 8.02
C ARG A 80 -38.20 14.43 8.01
N VAL A 81 -37.83 14.98 6.84
CA VAL A 81 -36.65 15.86 6.66
C VAL A 81 -37.04 17.34 6.46
N GLY A 82 -38.34 17.64 6.47
CA GLY A 82 -38.86 18.98 6.19
C GLY A 82 -38.65 19.43 4.74
N ALA A 83 -38.73 18.51 3.77
CA ALA A 83 -38.78 18.85 2.34
C ALA A 83 -40.25 19.07 1.92
N ASP A 84 -40.53 20.16 1.21
CA ASP A 84 -41.84 20.34 0.58
C ASP A 84 -41.87 19.65 -0.79
N TYR A 85 -42.90 18.83 -1.00
CA TYR A 85 -43.00 17.95 -2.16
C TYR A 85 -44.01 18.47 -3.18
N PHE A 86 -43.53 18.64 -4.41
CA PHE A 86 -44.28 19.11 -5.55
C PHE A 86 -44.28 18.10 -6.69
N GLY A 87 -45.28 18.12 -7.55
CA GLY A 87 -45.30 17.24 -8.71
C GLY A 87 -46.10 17.73 -9.90
N ALA A 88 -45.82 17.15 -11.06
CA ALA A 88 -46.47 17.48 -12.32
C ALA A 88 -46.76 16.22 -13.16
N MET A 89 -47.99 16.12 -13.67
CA MET A 89 -48.38 15.08 -14.62
C MET A 89 -48.76 15.68 -15.97
N VAL A 90 -47.98 15.32 -16.99
CA VAL A 90 -48.05 15.85 -18.36
C VAL A 90 -48.25 14.72 -19.38
N GLU A 91 -48.51 15.03 -20.65
CA GLU A 91 -48.68 14.00 -21.69
C GLU A 91 -47.33 13.42 -22.13
N VAL A 92 -46.33 14.29 -22.37
CA VAL A 92 -45.00 13.95 -22.87
C VAL A 92 -43.95 14.81 -22.16
N THR A 93 -42.82 14.21 -21.77
CA THR A 93 -41.64 14.93 -21.26
C THR A 93 -40.45 14.92 -22.22
N ALA A 94 -40.53 14.18 -23.33
CA ALA A 94 -39.46 14.06 -24.31
C ALA A 94 -39.33 15.37 -25.10
N GLU A 95 -38.09 15.83 -25.31
CA GLU A 95 -37.81 17.14 -25.90
C GLU A 95 -38.29 17.30 -27.35
N SER A 96 -38.33 16.18 -28.06
CA SER A 96 -38.85 15.98 -29.41
C SER A 96 -40.39 16.05 -29.54
N GLY A 97 -41.12 16.22 -28.43
CA GLY A 97 -42.57 15.99 -28.37
C GLY A 97 -42.96 14.51 -28.54
N SER A 98 -41.98 13.60 -28.56
CA SER A 98 -42.18 12.18 -28.88
C SER A 98 -43.01 11.45 -27.83
N ARG A 99 -44.06 10.78 -28.32
CA ARG A 99 -44.91 9.88 -27.53
C ARG A 99 -44.29 8.47 -27.39
N SER A 100 -43.06 8.27 -27.85
CA SER A 100 -42.35 6.99 -27.82
C SER A 100 -41.96 6.59 -26.40
N ARG A 101 -42.10 5.30 -26.05
CA ARG A 101 -41.53 4.75 -24.80
C ARG A 101 -40.02 4.53 -24.87
N LYS A 102 -39.37 4.85 -25.99
CA LYS A 102 -37.90 4.84 -26.13
C LYS A 102 -37.26 6.17 -25.72
N GLU A 103 -38.06 7.17 -25.39
CA GLU A 103 -37.62 8.48 -24.88
C GLU A 103 -38.19 8.65 -23.47
N ASP A 104 -37.66 7.81 -22.57
CA ASP A 104 -38.06 7.65 -21.17
C ASP A 104 -37.35 8.62 -20.20
N ASN A 105 -36.45 9.46 -20.71
CA ASN A 105 -35.81 10.53 -19.94
C ASN A 105 -36.77 11.72 -19.74
N ALA A 106 -37.14 12.02 -18.49
CA ALA A 106 -37.90 13.21 -18.09
C ALA A 106 -37.05 14.33 -17.48
N VAL A 107 -35.73 14.15 -17.32
CA VAL A 107 -34.87 15.08 -16.58
C VAL A 107 -34.80 16.48 -17.22
N PRO A 108 -34.68 16.66 -18.56
CA PRO A 108 -34.70 17.99 -19.17
C PRO A 108 -36.00 18.76 -18.85
N TYR A 109 -37.14 18.08 -18.94
CA TYR A 109 -38.45 18.64 -18.60
C TYR A 109 -38.56 19.00 -17.11
N ALA A 110 -38.12 18.10 -16.23
CA ALA A 110 -38.15 18.34 -14.79
C ALA A 110 -37.26 19.52 -14.36
N ASN A 111 -36.10 19.71 -15.02
CA ASN A 111 -35.23 20.85 -14.77
C ASN A 111 -35.91 22.17 -15.17
N ALA A 112 -36.36 22.31 -16.41
CA ALA A 112 -36.93 23.59 -16.86
C ALA A 112 -38.28 23.91 -16.18
N LEU A 113 -39.07 22.90 -15.79
CA LEU A 113 -40.26 23.13 -14.97
C LEU A 113 -39.91 23.59 -13.55
N TYR A 114 -38.84 23.04 -12.95
CA TYR A 114 -38.34 23.51 -11.64
C TYR A 114 -37.87 24.96 -11.76
N ASP A 115 -37.05 25.28 -12.76
CA ASP A 115 -36.54 26.64 -12.97
C ASP A 115 -37.65 27.66 -13.24
N ALA A 116 -38.71 27.26 -13.96
CA ALA A 116 -39.90 28.10 -14.16
C ALA A 116 -40.68 28.34 -12.86
N TRP A 117 -41.06 27.28 -12.13
CA TRP A 117 -41.80 27.42 -10.87
C TRP A 117 -40.97 28.12 -9.78
N LYS A 118 -39.65 27.96 -9.76
CA LYS A 118 -38.71 28.74 -8.95
C LYS A 118 -38.73 30.23 -9.31
N ALA A 119 -38.71 30.56 -10.61
CA ALA A 119 -38.80 31.96 -11.07
C ALA A 119 -40.15 32.61 -10.74
N ASP A 120 -41.24 31.83 -10.76
CA ASP A 120 -42.58 32.25 -10.32
C ASP A 120 -42.73 32.35 -8.77
N GLY A 121 -41.70 31.98 -8.00
CA GLY A 121 -41.74 31.98 -6.53
C GLY A 121 -42.61 30.87 -5.92
N ILE A 122 -42.84 29.79 -6.66
CA ILE A 122 -43.64 28.62 -6.26
C ILE A 122 -42.78 27.57 -5.54
N LEU A 123 -41.49 27.44 -5.91
CA LEU A 123 -40.53 26.51 -5.32
C LEU A 123 -39.36 27.23 -4.63
N ASP A 124 -38.93 26.74 -3.47
CA ASP A 124 -37.62 27.07 -2.89
C ASP A 124 -36.51 26.28 -3.60
N ASP A 125 -35.40 26.95 -3.93
CA ASP A 125 -34.24 26.32 -4.59
C ASP A 125 -33.46 25.38 -3.67
N ARG A 126 -33.61 25.54 -2.36
CA ARG A 126 -32.86 24.83 -1.32
C ARG A 126 -33.54 23.52 -0.91
N ASP A 127 -34.81 23.61 -0.53
CA ASP A 127 -35.50 22.60 0.29
C ASP A 127 -36.61 21.81 -0.44
N ASP A 128 -37.06 22.25 -1.61
CA ASP A 128 -38.21 21.63 -2.29
C ASP A 128 -37.81 20.48 -3.24
N ILE A 129 -38.78 19.63 -3.61
CA ILE A 129 -38.55 18.50 -4.52
C ILE A 129 -39.69 18.35 -5.52
N LEU A 130 -39.38 18.44 -6.82
CA LEU A 130 -40.32 18.27 -7.92
C LEU A 130 -40.27 16.86 -8.51
N VAL A 131 -41.43 16.19 -8.60
CA VAL A 131 -41.59 14.87 -9.27
C VAL A 131 -42.42 15.03 -10.55
N VAL A 132 -41.82 14.81 -11.72
CA VAL A 132 -42.49 14.91 -13.03
C VAL A 132 -42.74 13.54 -13.63
N PHE A 133 -43.95 13.31 -14.16
CA PHE A 133 -44.35 12.08 -14.83
C PHE A 133 -45.03 12.33 -16.19
N GLY A 134 -44.52 11.66 -17.24
CA GLY A 134 -45.05 11.73 -18.61
C GLY A 134 -46.01 10.57 -18.94
N LEU A 135 -47.29 10.85 -19.19
CA LEU A 135 -48.33 9.83 -19.37
C LEU A 135 -48.15 8.93 -20.61
N ARG A 136 -47.55 9.42 -21.71
CA ARG A 136 -47.38 8.67 -22.97
C ARG A 136 -46.07 7.90 -23.03
N ASN A 137 -44.94 8.60 -22.86
CA ASN A 137 -43.61 8.03 -22.87
C ASN A 137 -43.30 7.24 -21.59
N ARG A 138 -44.05 7.49 -20.49
CA ARG A 138 -43.98 6.78 -19.18
C ARG A 138 -42.71 7.05 -18.39
N SER A 139 -42.00 8.09 -18.78
CA SER A 139 -40.86 8.68 -18.09
C SER A 139 -41.26 9.22 -16.71
N ILE A 140 -40.33 9.12 -15.76
CA ILE A 140 -40.40 9.80 -14.47
C ILE A 140 -39.03 10.44 -14.19
N ALA A 141 -39.03 11.65 -13.66
CA ALA A 141 -37.84 12.31 -13.16
C ALA A 141 -38.14 13.02 -11.84
N ILE A 142 -37.10 13.16 -11.02
CA ILE A 142 -37.15 13.89 -9.76
C ILE A 142 -36.09 14.98 -9.86
N ARG A 143 -36.48 16.24 -9.63
CA ARG A 143 -35.57 17.38 -9.53
C ARG A 143 -35.63 17.88 -8.08
N PRO A 144 -34.63 17.52 -7.24
CA PRO A 144 -34.58 17.95 -5.85
C PRO A 144 -33.81 19.27 -5.69
N GLY A 145 -34.11 20.03 -4.65
CA GLY A 145 -33.41 21.26 -4.27
C GLY A 145 -31.96 21.06 -3.85
N ALA A 146 -31.23 22.16 -3.74
CA ALA A 146 -29.78 22.20 -3.57
C ALA A 146 -29.27 21.54 -2.28
N LYS A 147 -30.06 21.56 -1.19
CA LYS A 147 -29.73 20.87 0.08
C LYS A 147 -29.65 19.36 -0.12
N TRP A 148 -30.61 18.79 -0.84
CA TRP A 148 -30.71 17.36 -1.09
C TRP A 148 -29.67 16.89 -2.10
N GLN A 149 -29.34 17.72 -3.10
CA GLN A 149 -28.20 17.47 -4.00
C GLN A 149 -26.87 17.43 -3.22
N LYS A 150 -26.63 18.37 -2.28
CA LYS A 150 -25.45 18.34 -1.38
C LYS A 150 -25.40 17.08 -0.51
N LEU A 151 -26.55 16.56 -0.09
CA LEU A 151 -26.71 15.30 0.64
C LEU A 151 -26.49 14.03 -0.22
N GLY A 152 -26.12 14.17 -1.50
CA GLY A 152 -25.93 13.03 -2.40
C GLY A 152 -27.24 12.43 -2.94
N PHE A 153 -28.35 13.15 -2.90
CA PHE A 153 -29.58 12.77 -3.59
C PHE A 153 -29.50 13.17 -5.08
N ASP A 154 -28.64 12.47 -5.80
CA ASP A 154 -28.23 12.71 -7.18
C ASP A 154 -28.89 11.74 -8.18
N GLY A 155 -28.50 11.79 -9.46
CA GLY A 155 -29.13 11.00 -10.53
C GLY A 155 -29.09 9.48 -10.30
N GLU A 156 -27.98 8.93 -9.81
CA GLU A 156 -27.87 7.50 -9.51
C GLU A 156 -28.73 7.13 -8.29
N THR A 157 -28.71 7.97 -7.26
CA THR A 157 -29.51 7.75 -6.05
C THR A 157 -31.01 7.91 -6.30
N ILE A 158 -31.41 8.85 -7.15
CA ILE A 158 -32.78 9.05 -7.63
C ILE A 158 -33.27 7.81 -8.37
N ALA A 159 -32.48 7.28 -9.32
CA ALA A 159 -32.85 6.08 -10.07
C ALA A 159 -33.12 4.89 -9.13
N LYS A 160 -32.17 4.59 -8.24
CA LYS A 160 -32.30 3.53 -7.21
C LYS A 160 -33.50 3.75 -6.28
N THR A 161 -33.86 5.00 -6.00
CA THR A 161 -35.02 5.35 -5.15
C THR A 161 -36.35 5.13 -5.88
N ILE A 162 -36.40 5.42 -7.18
CA ILE A 162 -37.56 5.12 -8.04
C ILE A 162 -37.73 3.59 -8.17
N GLU A 163 -36.64 2.84 -8.38
CA GLU A 163 -36.64 1.37 -8.44
C GLU A 163 -37.06 0.70 -7.13
N ALA A 164 -36.60 1.22 -5.99
CA ALA A 164 -36.98 0.72 -4.66
C ALA A 164 -38.45 1.04 -4.30
N SER A 165 -39.04 2.05 -4.93
CA SER A 165 -40.46 2.39 -4.75
C SER A 165 -41.39 1.37 -5.41
N HIS A 166 -42.67 1.39 -5.04
CA HIS A 166 -43.70 0.60 -5.74
C HIS A 166 -44.27 1.31 -6.98
N PHE A 167 -43.61 2.36 -7.48
CA PHE A 167 -44.02 3.13 -8.67
C PHE A 167 -44.39 2.19 -9.82
N ASP A 168 -43.48 1.31 -10.24
CA ASP A 168 -43.67 0.48 -11.42
C ASP A 168 -44.77 -0.60 -11.22
N LYS A 169 -44.91 -1.13 -10.00
CA LYS A 169 -46.00 -2.05 -9.58
C LYS A 169 -47.38 -1.41 -9.73
N PHE A 170 -47.52 -0.13 -9.35
CA PHE A 170 -48.78 0.61 -9.46
C PHE A 170 -49.01 1.21 -10.86
N HIS A 171 -47.96 1.70 -11.51
CA HIS A 171 -47.95 2.22 -12.88
C HIS A 171 -48.39 1.16 -13.90
N LYS A 172 -47.86 -0.07 -13.82
CA LYS A 172 -48.31 -1.21 -14.64
C LYS A 172 -49.81 -1.50 -14.46
N ARG A 173 -50.36 -1.27 -13.26
CA ARG A 173 -51.79 -1.37 -12.91
C ARG A 173 -52.62 -0.11 -13.24
N ARG A 174 -52.04 0.90 -13.92
CA ARG A 174 -52.64 2.23 -14.24
C ARG A 174 -53.14 3.02 -13.02
N LYS A 175 -52.58 2.73 -11.84
CA LYS A 175 -52.86 3.42 -10.58
C LYS A 175 -51.84 4.54 -10.34
N TYR A 176 -51.95 5.62 -11.11
CA TYR A 176 -50.97 6.71 -11.09
C TYR A 176 -50.88 7.42 -9.72
N SER A 177 -51.99 7.54 -8.99
CA SER A 177 -52.03 8.09 -7.63
C SER A 177 -51.16 7.27 -6.67
N ASP A 178 -51.47 5.97 -6.49
CA ASP A 178 -50.70 5.02 -5.68
C ASP A 178 -49.21 5.00 -6.09
N ALA A 179 -48.92 5.06 -7.40
CA ALA A 179 -47.55 5.05 -7.93
C ALA A 179 -46.73 6.26 -7.47
N LEU A 180 -47.26 7.47 -7.64
CA LEU A 180 -46.54 8.72 -7.32
C LEU A 180 -46.47 8.98 -5.82
N CYS A 181 -47.48 8.57 -5.04
CA CYS A 181 -47.41 8.58 -3.57
C CYS A 181 -46.37 7.59 -3.03
N SER A 182 -46.17 6.46 -3.70
CA SER A 182 -45.07 5.54 -3.36
C SER A 182 -43.69 6.11 -3.66
N VAL A 183 -43.55 6.97 -4.68
CA VAL A 183 -42.29 7.68 -4.96
C VAL A 183 -41.98 8.65 -3.83
N LEU A 184 -42.93 9.52 -3.43
CA LEU A 184 -42.75 10.43 -2.29
C LEU A 184 -42.23 9.72 -1.04
N THR A 185 -42.89 8.61 -0.68
CA THR A 185 -42.55 7.83 0.51
C THR A 185 -41.15 7.22 0.43
N ALA A 186 -40.69 6.83 -0.77
CA ALA A 186 -39.34 6.32 -0.98
C ALA A 186 -38.28 7.43 -0.96
N VAL A 187 -38.60 8.60 -1.52
CA VAL A 187 -37.72 9.78 -1.50
C VAL A 187 -37.49 10.26 -0.07
N ASP A 188 -38.54 10.52 0.69
CA ASP A 188 -38.43 10.97 2.10
C ASP A 188 -37.61 10.00 2.95
N LEU A 189 -37.88 8.69 2.82
CA LEU A 189 -37.11 7.67 3.52
C LEU A 189 -35.63 7.64 3.10
N ARG A 190 -35.32 7.86 1.81
CA ARG A 190 -33.94 7.94 1.33
C ARG A 190 -33.25 9.21 1.84
N LEU A 191 -33.93 10.34 1.90
CA LEU A 191 -33.37 11.59 2.43
C LEU A 191 -33.11 11.51 3.94
N VAL A 192 -34.01 10.90 4.72
CA VAL A 192 -33.73 10.58 6.14
C VAL A 192 -32.45 9.74 6.26
N THR A 193 -32.29 8.74 5.39
CA THR A 193 -31.10 7.86 5.39
C THR A 193 -29.82 8.63 5.04
N LEU A 194 -29.88 9.51 4.03
CA LEU A 194 -28.74 10.35 3.63
C LEU A 194 -28.37 11.39 4.70
N GLN A 195 -29.37 12.02 5.32
CA GLN A 195 -29.15 12.97 6.41
C GLN A 195 -28.52 12.29 7.62
N GLN A 196 -29.04 11.14 8.06
CA GLN A 196 -28.46 10.38 9.18
C GLN A 196 -27.04 9.89 8.89
N GLN A 197 -26.75 9.49 7.64
CA GLN A 197 -25.41 9.13 7.22
C GLN A 197 -24.49 10.38 7.24
N MET A 198 -24.95 11.52 6.75
CA MET A 198 -24.18 12.77 6.79
C MET A 198 -23.92 13.25 8.22
N GLU A 199 -24.92 13.25 9.10
CA GLU A 199 -24.76 13.59 10.54
C GLU A 199 -23.72 12.69 11.23
N LYS A 200 -23.72 11.40 10.91
CA LYS A 200 -22.72 10.43 11.38
C LYS A 200 -21.32 10.71 10.83
N ASP A 201 -21.20 11.03 9.55
CA ASP A 201 -19.92 11.30 8.91
C ASP A 201 -19.33 12.66 9.36
N VAL A 202 -20.17 13.66 9.65
CA VAL A 202 -19.79 14.92 10.32
C VAL A 202 -19.22 14.62 11.71
N ALA A 203 -19.95 13.86 12.55
CA ALA A 203 -19.49 13.52 13.90
C ALA A 203 -18.17 12.74 13.89
N ALA A 204 -18.04 11.76 12.99
CA ALA A 204 -16.82 10.97 12.83
C ALA A 204 -15.61 11.82 12.38
N ILE A 205 -15.81 12.88 11.59
CA ILE A 205 -14.71 13.76 11.19
C ILE A 205 -14.39 14.86 12.22
N GLU A 206 -15.38 15.37 12.95
CA GLU A 206 -15.14 16.28 14.08
C GLU A 206 -14.34 15.58 15.21
N GLU A 207 -14.49 14.26 15.39
CA GLU A 207 -13.65 13.45 16.29
C GLU A 207 -12.24 13.15 15.70
N ARG A 208 -12.13 12.90 14.39
CA ARG A 208 -10.87 12.51 13.72
C ARG A 208 -9.90 13.68 13.49
N LEU A 209 -10.40 14.86 13.09
CA LEU A 209 -9.55 16.00 12.70
C LEU A 209 -8.57 16.46 13.80
N PRO A 210 -8.96 16.61 15.08
CA PRO A 210 -8.04 17.00 16.15
C PRO A 210 -6.90 15.99 16.35
N THR A 211 -7.19 14.70 16.18
CA THR A 211 -6.20 13.61 16.31
C THR A 211 -5.15 13.69 15.20
N VAL A 212 -5.59 13.87 13.94
CA VAL A 212 -4.68 14.05 12.80
C VAL A 212 -3.85 15.34 12.94
N ASP A 213 -4.42 16.44 13.45
CA ASP A 213 -3.66 17.66 13.67
C ASP A 213 -2.61 17.52 14.78
N ALA A 214 -2.93 16.81 15.86
CA ALA A 214 -1.99 16.51 16.93
C ALA A 214 -0.82 15.66 16.43
N GLU A 215 -1.09 14.61 15.63
CA GLU A 215 -0.05 13.78 15.02
C GLU A 215 0.83 14.56 14.04
N LEU A 216 0.21 15.39 13.18
CA LEU A 216 0.92 16.22 12.20
C LEU A 216 1.77 17.28 12.89
N SER A 217 1.26 17.93 13.93
CA SER A 217 1.98 18.89 14.78
C SER A 217 3.17 18.24 15.49
N ALA A 218 2.98 17.06 16.07
CA ALA A 218 4.04 16.31 16.74
C ALA A 218 5.12 15.83 15.76
N LEU A 219 4.74 15.41 14.55
CA LEU A 219 5.67 14.99 13.51
C LEU A 219 6.44 16.18 12.92
N HIS A 220 5.79 17.32 12.69
CA HIS A 220 6.44 18.57 12.30
C HIS A 220 7.46 19.01 13.36
N LYS A 221 7.09 19.00 14.65
CA LYS A 221 8.02 19.33 15.74
C LYS A 221 9.23 18.38 15.77
N LYS A 222 9.04 17.08 15.53
CA LYS A 222 10.13 16.09 15.43
C LYS A 222 11.05 16.34 14.24
N VAL A 223 10.50 16.62 13.05
CA VAL A 223 11.28 16.96 11.85
C VAL A 223 12.09 18.25 12.09
N SER A 224 11.43 19.35 12.44
CA SER A 224 12.10 20.64 12.68
C SER A 224 13.18 20.56 13.76
N ALA A 225 12.95 19.84 14.86
CA ALA A 225 13.96 19.63 15.90
C ALA A 225 15.14 18.74 15.46
N ARG A 226 14.96 17.83 14.50
CA ARG A 226 16.05 16.99 13.97
C ARG A 226 16.96 17.76 13.02
N PHE A 227 16.40 18.61 12.16
CA PHE A 227 17.17 19.41 11.20
C PHE A 227 17.77 20.68 11.83
N ALA A 228 17.14 21.25 12.86
CA ALA A 228 17.73 22.37 13.63
C ALA A 228 19.05 22.03 14.37
N LYS A 229 19.38 20.74 14.50
CA LYS A 229 20.66 20.24 15.04
C LYS A 229 21.76 20.05 14.00
N LEU A 230 21.47 20.19 12.70
CA LEU A 230 22.48 20.07 11.64
C LEU A 230 23.22 21.42 11.42
N PRO A 231 24.45 21.41 10.88
CA PRO A 231 25.19 22.65 10.56
C PRO A 231 24.44 23.56 9.58
N ASN A 232 23.74 22.97 8.61
CA ASN A 232 22.84 23.68 7.70
C ASN A 232 21.39 23.53 8.19
N LYS A 233 20.78 24.65 8.61
CA LYS A 233 19.36 24.71 9.03
C LYS A 233 18.40 24.51 7.85
N ASP A 234 18.81 24.88 6.64
CA ASP A 234 18.07 24.74 5.39
C ASP A 234 18.47 23.46 4.63
N HIS A 235 18.68 22.36 5.37
CA HIS A 235 19.05 21.08 4.79
C HIS A 235 17.97 20.59 3.78
N PRO A 236 18.33 20.31 2.50
CA PRO A 236 17.33 20.13 1.43
C PRO A 236 16.29 19.04 1.70
N PHE A 237 16.72 17.90 2.25
CA PHE A 237 15.82 16.81 2.63
C PHE A 237 14.89 17.18 3.80
N GLY A 238 15.36 18.02 4.73
CA GLY A 238 14.53 18.55 5.81
C GLY A 238 13.43 19.46 5.28
N GLN A 239 13.79 20.39 4.38
CA GLN A 239 12.83 21.26 3.68
C GLN A 239 11.81 20.45 2.85
N LYS A 240 12.23 19.35 2.19
CA LYS A 240 11.33 18.40 1.49
C LYS A 240 10.31 17.77 2.44
N LEU A 241 10.71 17.31 3.62
CA LEU A 241 9.79 16.74 4.62
C LEU A 241 8.84 17.80 5.20
N LEU A 242 9.35 19.00 5.50
CA LEU A 242 8.52 20.10 6.00
C LEU A 242 7.50 20.58 4.96
N ALA A 243 7.87 20.62 3.67
CA ALA A 243 6.94 20.94 2.58
C ALA A 243 5.82 19.89 2.43
N LYS A 244 6.13 18.59 2.56
CA LYS A 244 5.11 17.52 2.63
C LYS A 244 4.12 17.75 3.78
N LEU A 245 4.64 18.01 4.99
CA LEU A 245 3.81 18.25 6.17
C LEU A 245 2.98 19.55 6.06
N ALA A 246 3.52 20.59 5.42
CA ALA A 246 2.78 21.81 5.14
C ALA A 246 1.62 21.57 4.15
N ALA A 247 1.83 20.78 3.09
CA ALA A 247 0.75 20.40 2.17
C ALA A 247 -0.34 19.56 2.87
N ALA A 248 0.06 18.62 3.74
CA ALA A 248 -0.87 17.88 4.58
C ALA A 248 -1.64 18.78 5.55
N ARG A 249 -1.00 19.80 6.13
CA ARG A 249 -1.64 20.83 6.98
C ARG A 249 -2.70 21.59 6.19
N THR A 250 -2.42 22.00 4.95
CA THR A 250 -3.39 22.67 4.07
C THR A 250 -4.61 21.79 3.83
N HIS A 251 -4.43 20.50 3.48
CA HIS A 251 -5.56 19.59 3.30
C HIS A 251 -6.36 19.37 4.59
N LEU A 252 -5.72 19.42 5.77
CA LEU A 252 -6.42 19.30 7.05
C LEU A 252 -7.23 20.56 7.39
N THR A 253 -6.73 21.76 7.04
CA THR A 253 -7.50 23.00 7.11
C THR A 253 -8.70 22.96 6.14
N GLU A 254 -8.47 22.59 4.88
CA GLU A 254 -9.55 22.43 3.88
C GLU A 254 -10.60 21.39 4.32
N ALA A 255 -10.18 20.31 4.99
CA ALA A 255 -11.08 19.32 5.57
C ALA A 255 -11.91 19.90 6.73
N THR A 256 -11.28 20.70 7.61
CA THR A 256 -11.95 21.36 8.73
C THR A 256 -12.99 22.37 8.26
N GLU A 257 -12.68 23.14 7.22
CA GLU A 257 -13.64 24.06 6.58
C GLU A 257 -14.80 23.31 5.91
N ARG A 258 -14.51 22.20 5.20
CA ARG A 258 -15.54 21.41 4.50
C ARG A 258 -16.35 20.48 5.40
N ALA A 259 -15.93 20.23 6.64
CA ALA A 259 -16.54 19.24 7.53
C ALA A 259 -18.07 19.37 7.66
N LYS A 260 -18.60 20.61 7.64
CA LYS A 260 -20.03 20.90 7.84
C LYS A 260 -20.84 21.01 6.55
N ASP A 261 -20.22 21.44 5.46
CA ASP A 261 -20.89 21.71 4.17
C ASP A 261 -20.72 20.57 3.15
N ALA A 262 -19.67 19.76 3.28
CA ALA A 262 -19.31 18.67 2.37
C ALA A 262 -18.45 17.60 3.10
N PRO A 263 -18.98 16.88 4.11
CA PRO A 263 -18.22 15.94 4.94
C PRO A 263 -17.53 14.83 4.15
N THR A 264 -18.12 14.31 3.07
CA THR A 264 -17.48 13.31 2.18
C THR A 264 -16.19 13.84 1.55
N ASP A 265 -16.15 15.14 1.28
CA ASP A 265 -14.98 15.84 0.74
C ASP A 265 -13.94 16.09 1.84
N ALA A 266 -14.40 16.43 3.05
CA ALA A 266 -13.55 16.55 4.23
C ALA A 266 -12.88 15.22 4.60
N VAL A 267 -13.60 14.09 4.57
CA VAL A 267 -13.02 12.74 4.78
C VAL A 267 -11.89 12.49 3.79
N ARG A 268 -12.15 12.70 2.49
CA ARG A 268 -11.16 12.56 1.42
C ARG A 268 -9.95 13.48 1.55
N LEU A 269 -10.07 14.62 2.25
CA LEU A 269 -8.98 15.55 2.54
C LEU A 269 -8.21 15.16 3.81
N ALA A 270 -8.89 14.71 4.85
CA ALA A 270 -8.28 14.13 6.05
C ALA A 270 -7.47 12.86 5.71
N ASP A 271 -8.02 11.98 4.86
CA ASP A 271 -7.32 10.79 4.35
C ASP A 271 -6.00 11.16 3.64
N LYS A 272 -6.01 12.24 2.83
CA LYS A 272 -4.79 12.75 2.17
C LYS A 272 -3.77 13.30 3.16
N ALA A 273 -4.22 14.00 4.21
CA ALA A 273 -3.32 14.53 5.24
C ALA A 273 -2.68 13.38 6.05
N GLU A 274 -3.48 12.38 6.45
CA GLU A 274 -3.03 11.22 7.21
C GLU A 274 -2.08 10.32 6.39
N ALA A 275 -2.35 10.13 5.10
CA ALA A 275 -1.49 9.37 4.18
C ALA A 275 -0.06 9.96 4.00
N VAL A 276 0.18 11.21 4.41
CA VAL A 276 1.53 11.80 4.42
C VAL A 276 2.31 11.46 5.70
N LEU A 277 1.62 11.18 6.82
CA LEU A 277 2.27 11.00 8.13
C LEU A 277 3.22 9.80 8.15
N GLN A 278 2.78 8.64 7.69
CA GLN A 278 3.60 7.42 7.74
C GLN A 278 4.82 7.49 6.79
N PRO A 279 4.70 7.88 5.50
CA PRO A 279 5.87 8.09 4.64
C PRO A 279 6.87 9.12 5.18
N VAL A 280 6.44 10.16 5.88
CA VAL A 280 7.35 11.13 6.54
C VAL A 280 8.01 10.54 7.78
N ARG A 281 7.33 9.68 8.56
CA ARG A 281 7.93 8.91 9.66
C ARG A 281 9.03 7.97 9.15
N ASP A 282 8.77 7.25 8.06
CA ASP A 282 9.72 6.29 7.50
C ASP A 282 10.90 6.98 6.79
N GLU A 283 10.67 8.04 6.01
CA GLU A 283 11.76 8.85 5.43
C GLU A 283 12.64 9.49 6.52
N LEU A 284 12.05 9.96 7.64
CA LEU A 284 12.81 10.49 8.78
C LEU A 284 13.57 9.39 9.54
N LYS A 285 13.02 8.17 9.63
CA LYS A 285 13.68 7.02 10.26
C LYS A 285 14.92 6.62 9.47
N ILE A 286 14.80 6.44 8.15
CA ILE A 286 15.91 6.09 7.26
C ILE A 286 17.01 7.16 7.36
N PHE A 287 16.65 8.44 7.30
CA PHE A 287 17.60 9.55 7.48
C PHE A 287 18.38 9.46 8.80
N ASN A 288 17.75 9.07 9.91
CA ASN A 288 18.45 8.92 11.18
C ASN A 288 19.43 7.73 11.16
N GLN A 289 19.04 6.59 10.57
CA GLN A 289 19.89 5.40 10.47
C GLN A 289 21.10 5.64 9.55
N ASP A 290 20.90 6.35 8.43
CA ASP A 290 21.99 6.71 7.52
C ASP A 290 22.96 7.71 8.17
N MET A 291 22.46 8.66 8.96
CA MET A 291 23.30 9.59 9.73
C MET A 291 24.10 8.87 10.82
N GLU A 292 23.53 7.87 11.49
CA GLU A 292 24.24 7.04 12.48
C GLU A 292 25.37 6.21 11.82
N GLN A 293 25.15 5.69 10.61
CA GLN A 293 26.20 5.05 9.81
C GLN A 293 27.28 6.04 9.34
N LEU A 294 26.89 7.23 8.88
CA LEU A 294 27.81 8.31 8.51
C LEU A 294 28.68 8.76 9.69
N ASP A 295 28.12 8.86 10.89
CA ASP A 295 28.83 9.24 12.11
C ASP A 295 29.87 8.17 12.50
N SER A 296 29.53 6.88 12.35
CA SER A 296 30.47 5.77 12.53
C SER A 296 31.61 5.80 11.50
N VAL A 297 31.30 5.94 10.21
CA VAL A 297 32.30 6.00 9.14
C VAL A 297 33.19 7.24 9.27
N ALA A 298 32.66 8.38 9.73
CA ALA A 298 33.45 9.57 10.01
C ALA A 298 34.47 9.33 11.16
N ALA A 299 34.11 8.58 12.19
CA ALA A 299 35.01 8.20 13.27
C ALA A 299 36.11 7.23 12.82
N GLU A 300 35.76 6.25 11.96
CA GLU A 300 36.75 5.37 11.32
C GLU A 300 37.73 6.15 10.44
N ILE A 301 37.24 7.05 9.57
CA ILE A 301 38.04 7.92 8.71
C ILE A 301 38.96 8.81 9.54
N ALA A 302 38.47 9.44 10.61
CA ALA A 302 39.28 10.28 11.49
C ALA A 302 40.38 9.48 12.21
N THR A 303 40.07 8.27 12.65
CA THR A 303 41.05 7.36 13.27
C THR A 303 42.14 6.99 12.26
N LEU A 304 41.75 6.52 11.07
CA LEU A 304 42.66 6.06 10.02
C LEU A 304 43.54 7.21 9.48
N LYS A 305 42.97 8.42 9.36
CA LYS A 305 43.69 9.68 9.09
C LYS A 305 44.76 9.97 10.15
N SER A 306 44.44 9.79 11.43
CA SER A 306 45.40 9.98 12.52
C SER A 306 46.52 8.93 12.50
N THR A 307 46.20 7.67 12.18
CA THR A 307 47.19 6.59 12.03
C THR A 307 48.14 6.85 10.87
N LEU A 308 47.64 7.28 9.71
CA LEU A 308 48.49 7.63 8.55
C LEU A 308 49.41 8.82 8.86
N LEU A 309 48.89 9.87 9.51
CA LEU A 309 49.68 11.04 9.91
C LEU A 309 50.72 10.75 11.02
N ALA A 310 50.64 9.58 11.66
CA ALA A 310 51.58 9.12 12.69
C ALA A 310 52.66 8.14 12.16
N ARG A 311 52.68 7.82 10.86
CA ARG A 311 53.74 7.00 10.24
C ARG A 311 54.92 7.88 9.82
N ASP A 312 56.15 7.42 10.08
CA ASP A 312 57.38 8.09 9.64
C ASP A 312 57.55 8.11 8.10
N ASP A 313 56.83 7.24 7.37
CA ASP A 313 56.84 7.11 5.91
C ASP A 313 55.71 7.90 5.19
N VAL A 314 54.95 8.74 5.92
CA VAL A 314 53.74 9.42 5.40
C VAL A 314 53.96 10.26 4.13
N ASP A 315 55.19 10.74 3.91
CA ASP A 315 55.57 11.52 2.74
C ASP A 315 55.85 10.69 1.48
N GLU A 316 56.02 9.37 1.62
CA GLU A 316 56.28 8.43 0.51
C GLU A 316 55.03 8.15 -0.33
N ASP A 317 55.25 7.67 -1.56
CA ASP A 317 54.31 7.79 -2.66
C ASP A 317 53.00 6.98 -2.47
N TYR A 318 52.98 5.96 -1.61
CA TYR A 318 51.78 5.17 -1.27
C TYR A 318 51.05 5.67 -0.02
N PRO A 319 51.68 5.86 1.16
CA PRO A 319 51.05 6.50 2.32
C PRO A 319 50.42 7.86 1.99
N LYS A 320 51.10 8.66 1.16
CA LYS A 320 50.62 9.96 0.66
C LYS A 320 49.35 9.85 -0.21
N ARG A 321 49.24 8.82 -1.05
CA ARG A 321 48.02 8.52 -1.83
C ARG A 321 46.88 8.03 -0.93
N ALA A 322 47.16 7.17 0.04
CA ALA A 322 46.16 6.76 1.03
C ALA A 322 45.63 7.96 1.83
N LEU A 323 46.50 8.88 2.26
CA LEU A 323 46.11 10.11 2.96
C LEU A 323 45.26 11.05 2.09
N LEU A 324 45.57 11.17 0.79
CA LEU A 324 44.72 11.90 -0.17
C LEU A 324 43.35 11.23 -0.32
N GLN A 325 43.29 9.91 -0.47
CA GLN A 325 42.03 9.18 -0.62
C GLN A 325 41.15 9.28 0.62
N VAL A 326 41.76 9.29 1.81
CA VAL A 326 41.09 9.56 3.10
C VAL A 326 40.51 10.98 3.16
N GLN A 327 41.21 11.99 2.64
CA GLN A 327 40.66 13.36 2.52
C GLN A 327 39.51 13.44 1.50
N GLU A 328 39.54 12.64 0.43
CA GLU A 328 38.39 12.52 -0.49
C GLU A 328 37.18 11.85 0.18
N CYS A 329 37.38 10.78 0.96
CA CYS A 329 36.30 10.14 1.71
C CYS A 329 35.73 11.05 2.82
N GLU A 330 36.57 11.84 3.51
CA GLU A 330 36.15 12.87 4.48
C GLU A 330 35.27 13.94 3.81
N LYS A 331 35.70 14.45 2.65
CA LYS A 331 34.95 15.42 1.83
C LYS A 331 33.64 14.84 1.29
N LEU A 332 33.62 13.58 0.86
CA LEU A 332 32.43 12.87 0.40
C LEU A 332 31.43 12.66 1.56
N THR A 333 31.91 12.25 2.73
CA THR A 333 31.13 12.11 3.96
C THR A 333 30.44 13.42 4.31
N GLN A 334 31.16 14.55 4.25
CA GLN A 334 30.59 15.87 4.51
C GLN A 334 29.58 16.28 3.43
N GLN A 335 29.83 16.03 2.14
CA GLN A 335 28.86 16.31 1.07
C GLN A 335 27.55 15.51 1.23
N ILE A 336 27.63 14.23 1.63
CA ILE A 336 26.45 13.41 1.91
C ILE A 336 25.70 13.95 3.14
N ARG A 337 26.41 14.37 4.20
CA ARG A 337 25.81 14.99 5.41
C ARG A 337 25.17 16.37 5.15
N GLU A 338 25.68 17.15 4.19
CA GLU A 338 25.17 18.50 3.88
C GLU A 338 23.98 18.52 2.93
N LYS A 339 23.85 17.51 2.06
CA LYS A 339 22.83 17.45 1.02
C LYS A 339 21.87 16.26 1.09
N TYR A 340 22.36 15.11 1.55
CA TYR A 340 21.66 13.83 1.54
C TYR A 340 21.16 13.41 0.12
N GLU A 341 22.06 13.53 -0.86
CA GLU A 341 21.87 13.15 -2.28
C GLU A 341 22.47 11.76 -2.63
N GLY A 342 23.10 11.07 -1.67
CA GLY A 342 23.83 9.81 -1.87
C GLY A 342 23.43 8.70 -0.90
N ASN A 343 23.79 7.46 -1.23
CA ASN A 343 23.47 6.25 -0.45
C ASN A 343 24.69 5.84 0.40
N PRO A 344 24.56 5.47 1.68
CA PRO A 344 25.67 4.99 2.53
C PRO A 344 26.56 3.92 1.88
N ALA A 345 26.02 3.08 0.99
CA ALA A 345 26.79 2.12 0.21
C ALA A 345 27.98 2.75 -0.56
N GLN A 346 27.86 4.00 -1.02
CA GLN A 346 28.93 4.71 -1.75
C GLN A 346 30.15 5.03 -0.86
N LEU A 347 29.97 5.08 0.46
CA LEU A 347 31.08 5.19 1.41
C LEU A 347 31.77 3.84 1.67
N SER A 348 31.06 2.72 1.49
CA SER A 348 31.67 1.39 1.59
C SER A 348 32.68 1.13 0.46
N ASP A 349 32.43 1.68 -0.74
CA ASP A 349 33.43 1.68 -1.83
C ASP A 349 34.62 2.61 -1.53
N CYS A 350 34.38 3.77 -0.90
CA CYS A 350 35.46 4.68 -0.49
C CYS A 350 36.38 4.02 0.56
N ARG A 351 35.78 3.35 1.56
CA ARG A 351 36.49 2.52 2.55
C ARG A 351 37.29 1.40 1.89
N ARG A 352 36.68 0.65 0.97
CA ARG A 352 37.32 -0.45 0.24
C ARG A 352 38.59 0.00 -0.50
N LEU A 353 38.58 1.19 -1.11
CA LEU A 353 39.76 1.76 -1.78
C LEU A 353 40.86 2.19 -0.80
N VAL A 354 40.50 2.70 0.38
CA VAL A 354 41.45 3.03 1.45
C VAL A 354 42.11 1.76 2.02
N ASP A 355 41.32 0.72 2.29
CA ASP A 355 41.81 -0.58 2.74
C ASP A 355 42.71 -1.25 1.68
N GLU A 356 42.37 -1.12 0.39
CA GLU A 356 43.16 -1.62 -0.75
C GLU A 356 44.51 -0.89 -0.90
N HIS A 357 44.57 0.43 -0.69
CA HIS A 357 45.81 1.19 -0.73
C HIS A 357 46.72 0.97 0.50
N LEU A 358 46.14 0.76 1.68
CA LEU A 358 46.90 0.33 2.87
C LEU A 358 47.55 -1.04 2.63
N ALA A 359 46.78 -2.01 2.14
CA ALA A 359 47.29 -3.35 1.81
C ALA A 359 48.39 -3.32 0.72
N GLN A 360 48.37 -2.35 -0.19
CA GLN A 360 49.44 -2.12 -1.16
C GLN A 360 50.70 -1.52 -0.51
N ALA A 361 50.56 -0.55 0.39
CA ALA A 361 51.68 0.07 1.08
C ALA A 361 52.45 -0.95 1.95
N ASP A 362 51.74 -1.74 2.76
CA ASP A 362 52.38 -2.73 3.64
C ASP A 362 53.09 -3.86 2.86
N VAL A 363 52.66 -4.13 1.61
CA VAL A 363 53.34 -5.06 0.68
C VAL A 363 54.64 -4.49 0.09
N GLU A 364 54.79 -3.16 -0.01
CA GLU A 364 56.07 -2.54 -0.42
C GLU A 364 57.02 -2.32 0.76
N VAL A 365 56.52 -2.01 1.97
CA VAL A 365 57.33 -2.01 3.20
C VAL A 365 57.96 -3.40 3.43
N ALA A 366 57.19 -4.48 3.25
CA ALA A 366 57.68 -5.86 3.31
C ALA A 366 58.72 -6.24 2.23
N ARG A 367 59.01 -5.36 1.26
CA ARG A 367 60.10 -5.51 0.28
C ARG A 367 61.31 -4.64 0.59
N ALA A 368 61.15 -3.54 1.32
CA ALA A 368 62.23 -2.60 1.61
C ALA A 368 63.25 -3.15 2.62
N GLU A 369 62.79 -3.87 3.65
CA GLU A 369 63.63 -4.30 4.79
C GLU A 369 64.76 -5.29 4.45
N VAL A 370 64.76 -5.87 3.24
CA VAL A 370 65.72 -6.92 2.84
C VAL A 370 67.03 -6.35 2.25
N HIS A 371 67.08 -5.06 1.87
CA HIS A 371 68.19 -4.56 1.02
C HIS A 371 69.28 -3.72 1.73
N ASP A 372 68.97 -3.00 2.81
CA ASP A 372 69.93 -2.06 3.44
C ASP A 372 71.03 -2.75 4.29
N TYR A 373 70.87 -4.04 4.63
CA TYR A 373 71.83 -4.79 5.45
C TYR A 373 73.19 -5.03 4.75
N TYR A 374 73.23 -5.07 3.42
CA TYR A 374 74.42 -5.50 2.65
C TYR A 374 75.37 -4.37 2.23
N LEU A 375 74.92 -3.11 2.17
CA LEU A 375 75.73 -2.02 1.58
C LEU A 375 76.72 -1.36 2.55
N LYS A 376 76.55 -1.56 3.86
CA LYS A 376 77.28 -0.83 4.91
C LYS A 376 78.53 -1.54 5.42
N THR A 377 78.82 -2.75 4.95
CA THR A 377 79.75 -3.67 5.62
C THR A 377 80.74 -4.36 4.69
N LEU A 378 81.49 -3.61 3.86
CA LEU A 378 82.95 -3.79 3.77
C LEU A 378 83.69 -2.64 3.04
N LEU A 379 85.01 -2.65 3.24
CA LEU A 379 86.09 -1.99 2.48
C LEU A 379 85.90 -2.11 0.94
N PRO A 380 86.54 -1.25 0.08
CA PRO A 380 87.50 -0.17 0.37
C PRO A 380 87.34 1.12 -0.50
N LEU A 381 87.08 2.28 0.12
CA LEU A 381 87.45 3.58 -0.49
C LEU A 381 88.29 4.50 0.43
N LEU A 382 88.93 3.87 1.41
CA LEU A 382 90.35 4.13 1.64
C LEU A 382 91.09 3.95 0.29
N ALA A 383 92.03 4.79 -0.14
CA ALA A 383 92.85 5.69 0.66
C ALA A 383 93.08 7.10 0.04
N LEU A 384 92.48 7.44 -1.11
CA LEU A 384 92.95 8.59 -1.91
C LEU A 384 92.44 9.98 -1.46
N MET A 385 91.22 10.07 -0.91
CA MET A 385 90.60 11.36 -0.51
C MET A 385 91.17 11.96 0.79
N LEU A 386 92.06 11.25 1.50
CA LEU A 386 92.49 11.58 2.86
C LEU A 386 93.56 12.69 2.96
N LEU A 387 94.22 13.07 1.86
CA LEU A 387 95.41 13.94 1.91
C LEU A 387 95.20 15.43 1.57
N ILE A 388 94.05 15.81 1.01
CA ILE A 388 93.81 17.21 0.55
C ILE A 388 92.77 17.95 1.43
N LEU A 389 91.81 17.24 2.03
CA LEU A 389 90.77 17.85 2.87
C LEU A 389 91.27 18.43 4.22
N GLY A 390 92.43 17.98 4.71
CA GLY A 390 92.93 18.30 6.06
C GLY A 390 93.14 19.80 6.34
N ALA A 391 93.57 20.58 5.33
CA ALA A 391 93.84 22.00 5.51
C ALA A 391 92.57 22.87 5.58
N ILE A 392 91.50 22.47 4.89
CA ILE A 392 90.20 23.19 4.90
C ILE A 392 89.38 22.81 6.15
N ALA A 393 89.56 21.59 6.65
CA ALA A 393 88.77 21.04 7.75
C ALA A 393 88.78 21.89 9.03
N VAL A 394 89.89 22.53 9.41
CA VAL A 394 90.01 23.20 10.73
C VAL A 394 89.08 24.41 10.85
N VAL A 395 89.04 25.29 9.85
CA VAL A 395 88.16 26.49 9.85
C VAL A 395 86.70 26.08 9.60
N PHE A 396 86.48 25.06 8.76
CA PHE A 396 85.15 24.54 8.48
C PHE A 396 84.54 23.82 9.68
N LEU A 397 85.33 23.11 10.50
CA LEU A 397 84.85 22.43 11.71
C LEU A 397 84.34 23.39 12.79
N GLN A 398 85.01 24.53 13.00
CA GLN A 398 84.55 25.52 13.99
C GLN A 398 83.26 26.22 13.53
N THR A 399 83.17 26.60 12.26
CA THR A 399 81.94 27.17 11.68
C THR A 399 80.81 26.14 11.57
N LEU A 400 81.09 24.86 11.32
CA LEU A 400 80.12 23.77 11.40
C LEU A 400 79.64 23.51 12.83
N ARG A 401 80.52 23.49 13.85
CA ARG A 401 80.09 23.34 15.25
C ARG A 401 79.16 24.46 15.67
N ARG A 402 79.51 25.72 15.39
CA ARG A 402 78.63 26.86 15.68
C ARG A 402 77.32 26.80 14.87
N ARG A 403 77.35 26.40 13.59
CA ARG A 403 76.12 26.18 12.80
C ARG A 403 75.24 25.07 13.36
N ARG A 404 75.81 23.95 13.83
CA ARG A 404 75.06 22.84 14.46
C ARG A 404 74.46 23.27 15.79
N ALA A 405 75.25 23.84 16.69
CA ALA A 405 74.76 24.32 17.99
C ALA A 405 73.68 25.40 17.83
N LEU A 406 73.82 26.33 16.88
CA LEU A 406 72.80 27.35 16.61
C LEU A 406 71.55 26.77 15.93
N ALA A 407 71.70 25.82 15.00
CA ALA A 407 70.59 25.11 14.36
C ALA A 407 69.86 24.14 15.32
N GLN A 408 70.46 23.78 16.46
CA GLN A 408 69.83 23.03 17.55
C GLN A 408 69.21 23.98 18.60
N LEU A 409 69.87 25.08 18.94
CA LEU A 409 69.35 26.05 19.91
C LEU A 409 68.18 26.89 19.38
N GLN A 410 68.15 27.20 18.09
CA GLN A 410 67.10 28.06 17.53
C GLN A 410 65.71 27.38 17.54
N PRO A 411 65.55 26.08 17.19
CA PRO A 411 64.33 25.33 17.43
C PRO A 411 63.94 25.28 18.92
N ASP A 412 64.85 24.88 19.81
CA ASP A 412 64.61 24.81 21.26
C ASP A 412 64.08 26.15 21.81
N LEU A 413 64.72 27.27 21.47
CA LEU A 413 64.29 28.61 21.92
C LEU A 413 62.89 29.00 21.43
N VAL A 414 62.55 28.66 20.19
CA VAL A 414 61.23 28.94 19.60
C VAL A 414 60.16 28.01 20.18
N GLU A 415 60.49 26.74 20.43
CA GLU A 415 59.60 25.80 21.11
C GLU A 415 59.30 26.23 22.55
N TRP A 416 60.32 26.60 23.32
CA TRP A 416 60.16 27.13 24.68
C TRP A 416 59.33 28.41 24.70
N GLU A 417 59.60 29.36 23.80
CA GLU A 417 58.83 30.60 23.70
C GLU A 417 57.37 30.34 23.34
N ASN A 418 57.10 29.49 22.34
CA ASN A 418 55.73 29.13 21.96
C ASN A 418 54.99 28.37 23.07
N ARG A 419 55.63 27.41 23.74
CA ARG A 419 55.00 26.63 24.82
C ARG A 419 54.71 27.50 26.05
N LEU A 420 55.63 28.36 26.46
CA LEU A 420 55.42 29.27 27.61
C LEU A 420 54.38 30.36 27.28
N ALA A 421 54.37 30.91 26.07
CA ALA A 421 53.36 31.88 25.64
C ALA A 421 51.96 31.25 25.54
N ASN A 422 51.86 30.03 24.98
CA ASN A 422 50.60 29.28 24.96
C ASN A 422 50.13 28.95 26.38
N ALA A 423 51.03 28.53 27.27
CA ALA A 423 50.69 28.23 28.66
C ALA A 423 50.19 29.48 29.42
N ALA A 424 50.86 30.63 29.29
CA ALA A 424 50.38 31.89 29.88
C ALA A 424 49.01 32.32 29.32
N LYS A 425 48.76 32.11 28.02
CA LYS A 425 47.44 32.33 27.40
C LYS A 425 46.37 31.38 27.95
N SER A 426 46.68 30.09 28.11
CA SER A 426 45.76 29.11 28.71
C SER A 426 45.38 29.47 30.15
N GLN A 427 46.29 30.07 30.93
CA GLN A 427 45.99 30.54 32.28
C GLN A 427 45.06 31.76 32.27
N GLN A 428 45.26 32.72 31.37
CA GLN A 428 44.30 33.81 31.15
C GLN A 428 42.92 33.29 30.71
N GLU A 429 42.88 32.19 29.94
CA GLU A 429 41.63 31.51 29.57
C GLU A 429 40.95 30.78 30.75
N LEU A 430 41.69 30.33 31.77
CA LEU A 430 41.09 29.84 33.04
C LEU A 430 40.39 30.98 33.78
N GLU A 431 41.08 32.12 33.96
CA GLU A 431 40.53 33.30 34.63
C GLU A 431 39.26 33.82 33.93
N LEU A 432 39.29 33.89 32.59
CA LEU A 432 38.15 34.34 31.76
C LEU A 432 36.97 33.37 31.76
N LYS A 433 37.18 32.07 32.02
CA LYS A 433 36.10 31.07 32.12
C LYS A 433 35.30 31.18 33.43
N ALA A 434 35.94 31.54 34.54
CA ALA A 434 35.28 31.68 35.85
C ALA A 434 35.67 32.99 36.57
N PRO A 435 35.33 34.17 36.00
CA PRO A 435 35.77 35.46 36.53
C PRO A 435 35.21 35.79 37.92
N THR A 436 34.14 35.12 38.35
CA THR A 436 33.59 35.20 39.72
C THR A 436 34.34 34.31 40.71
N TYR A 437 35.02 33.26 40.26
CA TYR A 437 35.91 32.44 41.09
C TYR A 437 37.26 33.13 41.27
N PHE A 438 37.89 33.57 40.18
CA PHE A 438 39.19 34.28 40.22
C PHE A 438 39.07 35.75 40.67
N ALA A 439 37.93 36.16 41.24
CA ALA A 439 37.70 37.52 41.73
C ALA A 439 38.52 37.81 43.00
N PRO A 440 39.27 38.93 43.06
CA PRO A 440 40.09 39.27 44.23
C PRO A 440 39.20 39.54 45.44
N GLY A 441 39.49 38.86 46.55
CA GLY A 441 38.70 38.94 47.79
C GLY A 441 37.54 37.94 47.89
N ARG A 442 37.42 36.98 46.95
CA ARG A 442 36.61 35.77 47.12
C ARG A 442 36.90 35.11 48.49
N ALA A 443 35.85 34.66 49.18
CA ALA A 443 35.98 33.70 50.27
C ALA A 443 36.14 32.29 49.69
N SER A 444 37.10 31.52 50.21
CA SER A 444 37.28 30.10 49.89
C SER A 444 36.01 29.28 50.14
N TRP A 445 35.83 28.22 49.37
CA TRP A 445 34.75 27.28 49.63
C TRP A 445 35.06 26.39 50.84
N THR A 446 34.00 25.91 51.45
CA THR A 446 34.00 25.15 52.70
C THR A 446 33.28 23.82 52.49
N GLY A 447 33.29 22.96 53.52
CA GLY A 447 32.57 21.68 53.49
C GLY A 447 33.02 20.77 52.35
N GLU A 448 32.06 20.23 51.59
CA GLU A 448 32.34 19.30 50.50
C GLU A 448 32.89 20.00 49.24
N SER A 449 32.64 21.30 49.08
CA SER A 449 33.16 22.10 47.97
C SER A 449 34.61 22.55 48.16
N ALA A 450 35.14 22.51 49.39
CA ALA A 450 36.52 22.91 49.71
C ALA A 450 37.58 22.12 48.91
N ALA A 451 37.36 20.81 48.73
CA ALA A 451 38.28 19.93 47.98
C ALA A 451 38.33 20.21 46.47
N ILE A 452 37.48 21.10 45.94
CA ILE A 452 37.58 21.61 44.56
C ILE A 452 38.40 22.91 44.55
N ASP A 453 38.11 23.81 45.50
CA ASP A 453 38.80 25.10 45.71
C ASP A 453 40.30 24.90 46.02
N GLU A 454 40.62 23.94 46.90
CA GLU A 454 42.00 23.57 47.26
C GLU A 454 42.79 23.03 46.06
N ARG A 455 42.24 22.05 45.32
CA ARG A 455 42.87 21.49 44.11
C ARG A 455 43.12 22.56 43.04
N LEU A 456 42.12 23.39 42.75
CA LEU A 456 42.25 24.43 41.72
C LEU A 456 43.24 25.53 42.15
N GLY A 457 43.32 25.84 43.45
CA GLY A 457 44.36 26.71 44.02
C GLY A 457 45.77 26.13 43.92
N GLU A 458 45.95 24.84 44.28
CA GLU A 458 47.23 24.13 44.18
C GLU A 458 47.74 24.08 42.73
N TYR A 459 46.90 23.61 41.80
CA TYR A 459 47.28 23.52 40.39
C TYR A 459 47.51 24.89 39.75
N GLY A 460 46.74 25.92 40.14
CA GLY A 460 47.00 27.31 39.71
C GLY A 460 48.39 27.79 40.13
N ALA A 461 48.70 27.70 41.43
CA ALA A 461 50.01 28.11 41.95
C ALA A 461 51.18 27.29 41.36
N ARG A 462 50.95 26.00 41.05
CA ARG A 462 51.90 25.12 40.36
C ARG A 462 52.20 25.61 38.93
N VAL A 463 51.18 26.04 38.19
CA VAL A 463 51.31 26.61 36.85
C VAL A 463 52.06 27.95 36.88
N ASP A 464 51.74 28.84 37.82
CA ASP A 464 52.45 30.12 38.03
C ASP A 464 53.96 29.91 38.30
N ALA A 465 54.29 29.00 39.21
CA ALA A 465 55.69 28.71 39.58
C ALA A 465 56.49 28.18 38.38
N LEU A 466 55.91 27.23 37.63
CA LEU A 466 56.55 26.64 36.45
C LEU A 466 56.67 27.65 35.30
N LEU A 467 55.68 28.53 35.09
CA LEU A 467 55.77 29.63 34.13
C LEU A 467 56.86 30.63 34.50
N LEU A 468 56.94 31.03 35.77
CA LEU A 468 57.96 31.97 36.24
C LEU A 468 59.38 31.41 36.03
N GLN A 469 59.61 30.16 36.45
CA GLN A 469 60.91 29.49 36.30
C GLN A 469 61.26 29.23 34.82
N GLY A 470 60.27 28.83 34.01
CA GLY A 470 60.45 28.62 32.57
C GLY A 470 60.83 29.91 31.82
N ASN A 471 60.18 31.03 32.13
CA ASN A 471 60.52 32.33 31.56
C ASN A 471 61.92 32.82 31.98
N GLN A 472 62.36 32.52 33.21
CA GLN A 472 63.73 32.82 33.65
C GLN A 472 64.77 32.01 32.86
N LEU A 473 64.57 30.71 32.67
CA LEU A 473 65.46 29.85 31.89
C LEU A 473 65.53 30.31 30.42
N LEU A 474 64.39 30.61 29.80
CA LEU A 474 64.31 31.14 28.43
C LEU A 474 65.06 32.48 28.31
N ALA A 475 64.89 33.40 29.25
CA ALA A 475 65.59 34.68 29.26
C ALA A 475 67.12 34.51 29.40
N GLN A 476 67.58 33.58 30.26
CA GLN A 476 69.00 33.26 30.41
C GLN A 476 69.59 32.64 29.14
N ALA A 477 68.90 31.69 28.51
CA ALA A 477 69.33 31.06 27.26
C ALA A 477 69.41 32.07 26.10
N LYS A 478 68.40 32.95 25.94
CA LYS A 478 68.44 34.07 24.99
C LYS A 478 69.60 35.02 25.27
N GLN A 479 69.91 35.30 26.54
CA GLN A 479 71.04 36.16 26.90
C GLN A 479 72.40 35.51 26.56
N LEU A 480 72.56 34.20 26.76
CA LEU A 480 73.75 33.44 26.33
C LEU A 480 73.90 33.43 24.81
N GLN A 481 72.81 33.22 24.07
CA GLN A 481 72.78 33.31 22.60
C GLN A 481 73.24 34.69 22.10
N ALA A 482 72.66 35.77 22.64
CA ALA A 482 73.00 37.15 22.28
C ALA A 482 74.45 37.53 22.64
N LYS A 483 75.04 36.88 23.66
CA LYS A 483 76.44 37.05 24.08
C LYS A 483 77.41 36.08 23.38
N SER A 484 76.98 35.32 22.36
CA SER A 484 77.85 34.39 21.62
C SER A 484 78.68 35.10 20.54
N HIS A 485 80.01 34.96 20.59
CA HIS A 485 80.91 35.50 19.57
C HIS A 485 80.80 34.65 18.27
N PRO A 486 81.04 35.20 17.06
CA PRO A 486 81.00 34.44 15.80
C PRO A 486 81.85 33.16 15.69
N LEU A 487 82.76 32.92 16.64
CA LEU A 487 83.59 31.71 16.75
C LEU A 487 83.38 30.91 18.05
N ASP A 488 82.57 31.41 18.99
CA ASP A 488 82.31 30.77 20.28
C ASP A 488 81.07 29.87 20.20
N ALA A 489 81.29 28.60 19.90
CA ALA A 489 80.24 27.58 19.95
C ALA A 489 79.87 27.19 21.39
N LYS A 490 80.80 27.32 22.36
CA LYS A 490 80.61 26.82 23.71
C LYS A 490 79.44 27.53 24.40
N ARG A 491 79.31 28.85 24.27
CA ARG A 491 78.17 29.59 24.86
C ARG A 491 76.79 29.15 24.33
N LEU A 492 76.72 28.54 23.14
CA LEU A 492 75.50 27.98 22.57
C LEU A 492 75.25 26.55 23.07
N GLU A 493 76.31 25.77 23.26
CA GLU A 493 76.27 24.45 23.91
C GLU A 493 75.91 24.59 25.41
N ASP A 494 76.41 25.62 26.09
CA ASP A 494 76.05 26.02 27.46
C ASP A 494 74.56 26.43 27.52
N ALA A 495 74.05 27.19 26.54
CA ALA A 495 72.63 27.58 26.47
C ALA A 495 71.68 26.39 26.19
N LEU A 496 72.07 25.46 25.31
CA LEU A 496 71.37 24.19 25.11
C LEU A 496 71.36 23.36 26.39
N THR A 497 72.49 23.29 27.09
CA THR A 497 72.59 22.61 28.39
C THR A 497 71.67 23.26 29.42
N LEU A 498 71.54 24.60 29.41
CA LEU A 498 70.69 25.34 30.33
C LEU A 498 69.19 25.02 30.13
N LEU A 499 68.73 24.90 28.89
CA LEU A 499 67.33 24.53 28.58
C LEU A 499 67.02 23.04 28.74
N ARG A 500 68.03 22.16 28.74
CA ARG A 500 67.81 20.71 28.75
C ARG A 500 68.11 20.06 30.10
N ASN A 501 69.21 20.46 30.75
CA ASN A 501 69.86 19.70 31.82
C ASN A 501 69.96 20.47 33.16
N THR A 502 69.56 21.74 33.22
CA THR A 502 69.49 22.48 34.50
C THR A 502 68.50 21.76 35.44
N PRO A 503 68.88 21.40 36.68
CA PRO A 503 67.92 20.91 37.66
C PRO A 503 67.00 22.07 38.09
N LEU A 504 65.72 21.77 38.28
CA LEU A 504 64.74 22.75 38.76
C LEU A 504 64.86 22.91 40.28
N ASP A 505 64.62 24.13 40.77
CA ASP A 505 64.50 24.38 42.20
C ASP A 505 63.31 23.62 42.78
N ALA A 506 63.53 22.87 43.87
CA ALA A 506 62.52 22.02 44.55
C ALA A 506 61.33 22.79 45.17
N VAL A 507 61.22 24.10 44.92
CA VAL A 507 60.07 24.94 45.28
C VAL A 507 58.94 24.79 44.25
N ALA A 508 59.26 24.41 43.00
CA ALA A 508 58.25 23.92 42.06
C ALA A 508 58.01 22.42 42.31
N SER A 509 56.74 22.00 42.42
CA SER A 509 56.35 20.62 42.80
C SER A 509 56.50 19.59 41.66
N ALA A 510 57.66 19.59 41.01
CA ALA A 510 58.15 18.45 40.25
C ALA A 510 58.80 17.41 41.20
N ALA A 511 58.98 16.18 40.74
CA ALA A 511 59.71 15.18 41.52
C ALA A 511 61.19 15.58 41.72
N ASP A 512 61.79 15.21 42.85
CA ASP A 512 63.18 15.52 43.18
C ASP A 512 64.15 15.18 42.04
N GLY A 513 64.91 16.18 41.58
CA GLY A 513 65.86 16.05 40.48
C GLY A 513 65.30 16.29 39.07
N ALA A 514 64.06 16.78 38.93
CA ALA A 514 63.49 17.16 37.64
C ALA A 514 64.35 18.22 36.91
N THR A 515 64.40 18.13 35.57
CA THR A 515 65.24 18.99 34.72
C THR A 515 64.43 20.02 33.93
N ALA A 516 65.11 21.04 33.40
CA ALA A 516 64.54 22.03 32.49
C ALA A 516 63.78 21.39 31.30
N SER A 517 64.30 20.32 30.70
CA SER A 517 63.58 19.60 29.63
C SER A 517 62.25 18.97 30.07
N GLN A 518 62.09 18.68 31.37
CA GLN A 518 60.84 18.16 31.95
C GLN A 518 59.87 19.26 32.41
N LEU A 519 60.35 20.50 32.64
CA LEU A 519 59.52 21.65 33.06
C LEU A 519 58.31 21.84 32.13
N LEU A 520 58.52 21.76 30.82
CA LEU A 520 57.47 21.98 29.81
C LEU A 520 56.45 20.83 29.73
N GLY A 521 56.82 19.62 30.21
CA GLY A 521 55.88 18.52 30.41
C GLY A 521 55.06 18.75 31.68
N ASN A 522 55.74 18.94 32.81
CA ASN A 522 55.13 19.21 34.11
C ASN A 522 54.16 20.40 34.07
N LEU A 523 54.48 21.44 33.29
CA LEU A 523 53.61 22.61 33.07
C LEU A 523 52.35 22.22 32.27
N ALA A 524 52.47 21.44 31.19
CA ALA A 524 51.34 20.99 30.41
C ALA A 524 50.43 20.02 31.18
N ASP A 525 51.01 19.21 32.08
CA ASP A 525 50.26 18.32 32.98
C ASP A 525 49.55 19.13 34.09
N ALA A 526 50.24 20.06 34.77
CA ALA A 526 49.64 20.95 35.76
C ALA A 526 48.51 21.83 35.17
N GLN A 527 48.62 22.24 33.90
CA GLN A 527 47.54 22.93 33.21
C GLN A 527 46.34 22.02 32.89
N ARG A 528 46.57 20.73 32.62
CA ARG A 528 45.49 19.74 32.45
C ARG A 528 44.78 19.47 33.77
N GLU A 529 45.53 19.38 34.87
CA GLU A 529 45.01 19.26 36.23
C GLU A 529 44.17 20.50 36.63
N ALA A 530 44.68 21.71 36.38
CA ALA A 530 43.95 22.97 36.62
C ALA A 530 42.67 23.10 35.77
N LEU A 531 42.72 22.71 34.48
CA LEU A 531 41.54 22.66 33.61
C LEU A 531 40.49 21.68 34.14
N GLY A 532 40.90 20.46 34.55
CA GLY A 532 39.99 19.46 35.13
C GLY A 532 39.34 19.94 36.44
N ALA A 533 40.11 20.58 37.33
CA ALA A 533 39.59 21.15 38.56
C ALA A 533 38.64 22.35 38.31
N LEU A 534 38.85 23.11 37.23
CA LEU A 534 37.92 24.16 36.80
C LEU A 534 36.63 23.60 36.20
N ASP A 535 36.70 22.51 35.43
CA ASP A 535 35.52 21.86 34.86
C ASP A 535 34.68 21.17 35.97
N ASP A 536 35.32 20.55 36.97
CA ASP A 536 34.69 20.08 38.24
C ASP A 536 33.92 21.23 38.93
N LEU A 537 34.53 22.41 39.00
CA LEU A 537 33.97 23.60 39.64
C LEU A 537 32.75 24.15 38.89
N LEU A 538 32.87 24.29 37.57
CA LEU A 538 31.80 24.78 36.70
C LEU A 538 30.61 23.81 36.69
N ALA A 539 30.87 22.50 36.65
CA ALA A 539 29.83 21.47 36.79
C ALA A 539 29.13 21.53 38.16
N THR A 540 29.89 21.75 39.24
CA THR A 540 29.34 21.88 40.59
C THR A 540 28.42 23.10 40.72
N ARG A 541 28.83 24.27 40.19
CA ARG A 541 27.97 25.47 40.25
C ARG A 541 26.77 25.38 39.30
N ALA A 542 26.92 24.81 38.10
CA ALA A 542 25.80 24.58 37.20
C ALA A 542 24.73 23.66 37.82
N ARG A 543 25.16 22.58 38.49
CA ARG A 543 24.26 21.68 39.25
C ARG A 543 23.57 22.39 40.42
N HIS A 544 24.30 23.21 41.16
CA HIS A 544 23.73 24.05 42.22
C HIS A 544 22.63 24.96 41.69
N ASP A 545 22.91 25.72 40.63
CA ASP A 545 21.99 26.72 40.09
C ASP A 545 20.75 26.05 39.44
N GLU A 546 20.88 24.86 38.83
CA GLU A 546 19.76 24.08 38.32
C GLU A 546 18.86 23.53 39.46
N GLU A 547 19.43 22.86 40.47
CA GLU A 547 18.62 22.31 41.57
C GLU A 547 18.01 23.42 42.45
N ALA A 548 18.69 24.56 42.61
CA ALA A 548 18.14 25.74 43.27
C ALA A 548 16.87 26.26 42.56
N ALA A 549 16.91 26.36 41.22
CA ALA A 549 15.77 26.79 40.43
C ALA A 549 14.59 25.80 40.50
N ARG A 550 14.87 24.48 40.45
CA ARG A 550 13.87 23.42 40.63
C ARG A 550 13.22 23.48 42.02
N ALA A 551 14.03 23.61 43.07
CA ALA A 551 13.54 23.68 44.44
C ALA A 551 12.71 24.93 44.70
N ALA A 552 13.13 26.10 44.21
CA ALA A 552 12.38 27.35 44.34
C ALA A 552 11.00 27.27 43.64
N ALA A 553 10.92 26.65 42.46
CA ALA A 553 9.66 26.39 41.78
C ALA A 553 8.76 25.42 42.58
N ALA A 554 9.34 24.39 43.20
CA ALA A 554 8.61 23.44 44.02
C ALA A 554 8.08 24.06 45.32
N VAL A 555 8.86 24.93 46.01
CA VAL A 555 8.39 25.72 47.16
C VAL A 555 7.17 26.55 46.76
N SER A 556 7.29 27.36 45.70
CA SER A 556 6.20 28.25 45.29
C SER A 556 4.92 27.51 44.87
N ARG A 557 5.04 26.35 44.20
CA ARG A 557 3.90 25.48 43.88
C ARG A 557 3.24 24.93 45.14
N ALA A 558 4.03 24.42 46.09
CA ALA A 558 3.52 23.86 47.35
C ALA A 558 2.83 24.92 48.21
N GLU A 559 3.41 26.11 48.34
CA GLU A 559 2.80 27.25 49.04
C GLU A 559 1.47 27.67 48.42
N GLN A 560 1.40 27.82 47.09
CA GLN A 560 0.17 28.16 46.38
C GLN A 560 -0.92 27.09 46.56
N ALA A 561 -0.56 25.81 46.45
CA ALA A 561 -1.51 24.70 46.58
C ALA A 561 -2.05 24.56 48.01
N VAL A 562 -1.19 24.72 49.03
CA VAL A 562 -1.57 24.70 50.45
C VAL A 562 -2.37 25.95 50.85
N GLN A 563 -2.07 27.12 50.28
CA GLN A 563 -2.90 28.31 50.51
C GLN A 563 -4.28 28.18 49.87
N LYS A 564 -4.37 27.70 48.61
CA LYS A 564 -5.67 27.40 47.96
C LYS A 564 -6.50 26.42 48.80
N ARG A 565 -5.86 25.46 49.48
CA ARG A 565 -6.52 24.51 50.38
C ARG A 565 -7.16 25.20 51.59
N ARG A 566 -6.44 26.13 52.22
CA ARG A 566 -6.98 26.99 53.29
C ARG A 566 -8.16 27.84 52.77
N ASP A 567 -8.03 28.42 51.58
CA ASP A 567 -9.07 29.27 50.97
C ASP A 567 -10.36 28.48 50.66
N LEU A 568 -10.24 27.19 50.34
CA LEU A 568 -11.37 26.25 50.21
C LEU A 568 -11.98 25.81 51.57
N GLY A 569 -11.42 26.25 52.70
CA GLY A 569 -11.87 25.87 54.04
C GLY A 569 -11.59 24.41 54.38
N LEU A 570 -10.46 23.87 53.91
CA LEU A 570 -10.03 22.49 54.13
C LEU A 570 -8.85 22.44 55.11
N PRO A 571 -8.74 21.43 55.98
CA PRO A 571 -7.61 21.29 56.89
C PRO A 571 -6.32 21.07 56.11
N ALA A 572 -5.24 21.69 56.57
CA ALA A 572 -3.95 21.77 55.89
C ALA A 572 -2.76 21.62 56.86
N GLU A 573 -3.01 21.47 58.15
CA GLU A 573 -2.04 21.51 59.26
C GLU A 573 -0.92 20.47 59.11
N TYR A 574 -1.27 19.28 58.61
CA TYR A 574 -0.32 18.20 58.34
C TYR A 574 0.54 18.44 57.08
N LEU A 575 0.02 19.16 56.08
CA LEU A 575 0.80 19.60 54.90
C LEU A 575 1.72 20.76 55.26
N LEU A 576 1.22 21.71 56.07
CA LEU A 576 1.97 22.86 56.58
C LEU A 576 3.20 22.42 57.38
N THR A 577 3.06 21.43 58.26
CA THR A 577 4.18 20.87 59.04
C THR A 577 5.31 20.34 58.12
N GLY A 578 4.96 19.68 57.01
CA GLY A 578 5.92 19.24 56.00
C GLY A 578 6.52 20.38 55.19
N LEU A 579 5.70 21.36 54.80
CA LEU A 579 6.10 22.52 54.02
C LEU A 579 7.06 23.43 54.80
N GLU A 580 6.75 23.74 56.06
CA GLU A 580 7.62 24.53 56.94
C GLU A 580 8.99 23.87 57.14
N SER A 581 9.03 22.54 57.32
CA SER A 581 10.28 21.80 57.42
C SER A 581 11.08 21.79 56.11
N ALA A 582 10.42 21.71 54.95
CA ALA A 582 11.07 21.71 53.65
C ALA A 582 11.57 23.11 53.24
N THR A 583 10.78 24.16 53.48
CA THR A 583 11.17 25.56 53.24
C THR A 583 12.29 26.00 54.19
N ALA A 584 12.33 25.53 55.43
CA ALA A 584 13.46 25.76 56.34
C ALA A 584 14.76 25.13 55.79
N ALA A 585 14.70 23.90 55.28
CA ALA A 585 15.86 23.24 54.65
C ALA A 585 16.26 23.89 53.30
N TRP A 586 15.29 24.43 52.54
CA TRP A 586 15.55 25.25 51.36
C TRP A 586 16.30 26.53 51.71
N GLN A 587 15.86 27.27 52.75
CA GLN A 587 16.51 28.50 53.19
C GLN A 587 17.93 28.25 53.74
N ASP A 588 18.15 27.14 54.43
CA ASP A 588 19.49 26.70 54.86
C ASP A 588 20.42 26.42 53.65
N ALA A 589 19.90 25.77 52.59
CA ALA A 589 20.65 25.58 51.35
C ALA A 589 20.95 26.91 50.61
N VAL A 590 19.98 27.84 50.56
CA VAL A 590 20.17 29.20 50.01
C VAL A 590 21.29 29.93 50.76
N ASN A 591 21.28 29.89 52.09
CA ASN A 591 22.31 30.53 52.92
C ASN A 591 23.70 29.91 52.76
N ARG A 592 23.80 28.65 52.32
CA ARG A 592 25.06 27.92 52.09
C ARG A 592 25.56 27.95 50.64
N GLY A 593 24.73 28.30 49.66
CA GLY A 593 25.02 28.11 48.22
C GLY A 593 26.32 28.75 47.70
N ASP A 594 26.77 29.84 48.32
CA ASP A 594 28.05 30.48 47.97
C ASP A 594 29.26 30.00 48.80
N GLN A 595 29.02 29.28 49.91
CA GLN A 595 30.04 28.72 50.81
C GLN A 595 30.33 27.23 50.55
N ASP A 596 29.29 26.45 50.23
CA ASP A 596 29.37 25.03 49.84
C ASP A 596 28.24 24.71 48.83
N PRO A 597 28.40 25.12 47.55
CA PRO A 597 27.38 24.87 46.51
C PRO A 597 27.04 23.39 46.33
N LYS A 598 27.97 22.47 46.59
CA LYS A 598 27.74 21.03 46.50
C LYS A 598 26.74 20.54 47.55
N ALA A 599 26.96 20.84 48.83
CA ALA A 599 26.04 20.45 49.91
C ALA A 599 24.68 21.17 49.81
N ALA A 600 24.64 22.39 49.25
CA ALA A 600 23.40 23.08 48.91
C ALA A 600 22.64 22.37 47.77
N ALA A 601 23.32 22.00 46.66
CA ALA A 601 22.73 21.25 45.55
C ALA A 601 22.12 19.91 45.99
N ASP A 602 22.85 19.14 46.79
CA ASP A 602 22.37 17.85 47.33
C ASP A 602 21.23 18.03 48.36
N THR A 603 21.07 19.21 48.94
CA THR A 603 19.90 19.56 49.77
C THR A 603 18.69 19.97 48.93
N TYR A 604 18.85 20.79 47.90
CA TYR A 604 17.78 21.11 46.95
C TYR A 604 17.22 19.86 46.27
N ALA A 605 18.09 18.95 45.80
CA ALA A 605 17.69 17.69 45.18
C ALA A 605 16.92 16.77 46.15
N ARG A 606 17.22 16.81 47.46
CA ARG A 606 16.55 16.02 48.50
C ARG A 606 15.15 16.55 48.85
N ILE A 607 14.95 17.87 48.88
CA ILE A 607 13.69 18.50 49.31
C ILE A 607 12.70 18.72 48.16
N THR A 608 13.19 18.86 46.91
CA THR A 608 12.32 19.07 45.73
C THR A 608 11.23 17.98 45.58
N PRO A 609 11.53 16.67 45.75
CA PRO A 609 10.48 15.64 45.74
C PRO A 609 9.47 15.77 46.89
N GLN A 610 9.90 16.22 48.07
CA GLN A 610 9.03 16.38 49.24
C GLN A 610 8.04 17.53 49.03
N LEU A 611 8.54 18.67 48.54
CA LEU A 611 7.72 19.82 48.13
C LEU A 611 6.74 19.46 47.01
N THR A 612 7.17 18.61 46.06
CA THR A 612 6.33 18.13 44.97
C THR A 612 5.19 17.23 45.47
N ASP A 613 5.46 16.29 46.38
CA ASP A 613 4.42 15.46 47.02
C ASP A 613 3.39 16.31 47.78
N ILE A 614 3.85 17.31 48.54
CA ILE A 614 2.99 18.26 49.26
C ILE A 614 2.09 19.03 48.29
N ALA A 615 2.65 19.55 47.19
CA ALA A 615 1.90 20.26 46.16
C ALA A 615 0.85 19.36 45.49
N GLU A 616 1.22 18.15 45.06
CA GLU A 616 0.33 17.23 44.37
C GLU A 616 -0.82 16.73 45.25
N ARG A 617 -0.54 16.45 46.53
CA ARG A 617 -1.56 16.13 47.53
C ARG A 617 -2.52 17.29 47.77
N ALA A 618 -2.00 18.51 47.91
CA ALA A 618 -2.82 19.70 48.07
C ALA A 618 -3.71 19.93 46.84
N GLU A 619 -3.14 19.89 45.63
CA GLU A 619 -3.85 20.06 44.36
C GLU A 619 -4.94 19.01 44.14
N ALA A 620 -4.65 17.71 44.37
CA ALA A 620 -5.61 16.63 44.22
C ALA A 620 -6.82 16.79 45.16
N GLY A 621 -6.55 17.11 46.44
CA GLY A 621 -7.59 17.39 47.42
C GLY A 621 -8.45 18.61 47.06
N ASN A 622 -7.80 19.70 46.64
CA ASN A 622 -8.48 20.93 46.20
C ASN A 622 -9.43 20.66 45.03
N HIS A 623 -8.92 20.00 43.98
CA HIS A 623 -9.69 19.69 42.77
C HIS A 623 -10.86 18.74 43.04
N ALA A 624 -10.67 17.73 43.90
CA ALA A 624 -11.76 16.83 44.30
C ALA A 624 -12.90 17.57 45.02
N ILE A 625 -12.57 18.54 45.88
CA ILE A 625 -13.57 19.36 46.58
C ILE A 625 -14.25 20.36 45.66
N GLU A 626 -13.52 20.98 44.74
CA GLU A 626 -14.10 21.86 43.72
C GLU A 626 -15.09 21.10 42.83
N ALA A 627 -14.77 19.87 42.43
CA ALA A 627 -15.69 19.00 41.69
C ALA A 627 -16.92 18.58 42.52
N ILE A 628 -16.71 18.15 43.77
CA ILE A 628 -17.80 17.73 44.67
C ILE A 628 -18.76 18.87 45.00
N ARG A 629 -18.25 20.10 45.19
CA ARG A 629 -19.06 21.30 45.47
C ARG A 629 -19.66 21.92 44.20
N GLY A 630 -19.07 21.66 43.02
CA GLY A 630 -19.50 22.15 41.71
C GLY A 630 -20.16 21.07 40.85
N ASP A 631 -19.47 20.62 39.79
CA ASP A 631 -20.07 19.84 38.69
C ASP A 631 -20.76 18.54 39.12
N LEU A 632 -20.25 17.88 40.16
CA LEU A 632 -20.85 16.64 40.68
C LEU A 632 -22.13 16.90 41.48
N SER A 633 -22.20 18.03 42.20
CA SER A 633 -23.41 18.48 42.90
C SER A 633 -24.51 18.88 41.91
N ASP A 634 -24.15 19.69 40.90
CA ASP A 634 -25.08 20.12 39.85
C ASP A 634 -25.59 18.93 39.03
N THR A 635 -24.71 17.98 38.69
CA THR A 635 -25.09 16.72 38.03
C THR A 635 -26.04 15.90 38.90
N ALA A 636 -25.77 15.78 40.21
CA ALA A 636 -26.64 15.03 41.12
C ALA A 636 -28.03 15.65 41.30
N GLU A 637 -28.16 16.99 41.29
CA GLU A 637 -29.47 17.65 41.29
C GLU A 637 -30.17 17.56 39.93
N ALA A 638 -29.45 17.72 38.81
CA ALA A 638 -30.01 17.52 37.47
C ALA A 638 -30.59 16.09 37.31
N LEU A 639 -29.89 15.08 37.82
CA LEU A 639 -30.36 13.70 37.88
C LEU A 639 -31.58 13.54 38.79
N ARG A 640 -31.59 14.19 39.97
CA ARG A 640 -32.75 14.22 40.88
C ARG A 640 -33.98 14.81 40.19
N GLN A 641 -33.82 15.89 39.42
CA GLN A 641 -34.89 16.48 38.63
C GLN A 641 -35.31 15.57 37.46
N ARG A 642 -34.37 14.87 36.81
CA ARG A 642 -34.67 13.90 35.74
C ARG A 642 -35.47 12.70 36.25
N ILE A 643 -35.18 12.19 37.45
CA ILE A 643 -35.98 11.13 38.11
C ILE A 643 -37.41 11.64 38.39
N LYS A 644 -37.56 12.85 38.93
CA LYS A 644 -38.88 13.49 39.12
C LYS A 644 -39.64 13.60 37.79
N GLN A 645 -39.01 14.13 36.74
CA GLN A 645 -39.60 14.23 35.40
C GLN A 645 -40.08 12.87 34.88
N LEU A 646 -39.24 11.83 34.98
CA LEU A 646 -39.60 10.48 34.54
C LEU A 646 -40.81 9.94 35.33
N ARG A 647 -40.81 10.07 36.67
CA ARG A 647 -41.93 9.66 37.54
C ARG A 647 -43.22 10.42 37.20
N PHE A 648 -43.18 11.75 37.06
CA PHE A 648 -44.32 12.57 36.60
C PHE A 648 -44.82 12.18 35.22
N SER A 649 -43.91 11.86 34.29
CA SER A 649 -44.27 11.39 32.95
C SER A 649 -44.87 9.97 32.94
N GLY A 650 -44.98 9.34 34.11
CA GLY A 650 -45.62 8.04 34.32
C GLY A 650 -44.68 6.85 34.36
N VAL A 651 -43.35 7.03 34.41
CA VAL A 651 -42.38 5.93 34.58
C VAL A 651 -42.42 5.42 36.02
N ASP A 652 -42.50 4.11 36.17
CA ASP A 652 -42.50 3.42 37.47
C ASP A 652 -41.04 3.18 37.90
N ILE A 653 -40.44 4.21 38.51
CA ILE A 653 -39.02 4.25 38.90
C ILE A 653 -38.64 3.03 39.74
N ASP A 654 -39.52 2.62 40.64
CA ASP A 654 -39.29 1.58 41.64
C ASP A 654 -39.35 0.16 41.03
N LYS A 655 -39.71 0.04 39.74
CA LYS A 655 -39.71 -1.18 38.92
C LYS A 655 -38.61 -1.22 37.85
N LEU A 656 -37.69 -0.26 37.86
CA LEU A 656 -36.47 -0.31 37.04
C LEU A 656 -35.52 -1.41 37.58
N ARG A 657 -34.63 -1.93 36.73
CA ARG A 657 -33.62 -2.94 37.13
C ARG A 657 -32.43 -2.35 37.92
N PHE A 658 -32.44 -1.04 38.13
CA PHE A 658 -31.49 -0.27 38.94
C PHE A 658 -32.33 0.72 39.76
N ALA A 659 -31.83 1.16 40.91
CA ALA A 659 -32.60 1.95 41.88
C ALA A 659 -32.07 3.39 41.92
N PRO A 660 -32.45 4.28 40.99
CA PRO A 660 -31.76 5.55 40.77
C PRO A 660 -31.77 6.50 41.97
N GLU A 661 -32.76 6.41 42.85
CA GLU A 661 -32.80 7.18 44.10
C GLU A 661 -31.87 6.60 45.17
N GLN A 662 -31.62 5.28 45.17
CA GLN A 662 -30.59 4.65 45.99
C GLN A 662 -29.19 4.92 45.44
N ASP A 663 -29.02 4.90 44.11
CA ASP A 663 -27.77 5.22 43.41
C ASP A 663 -27.34 6.68 43.70
N LEU A 664 -28.25 7.65 43.58
CA LEU A 664 -27.97 9.04 44.00
C LEU A 664 -27.72 9.18 45.50
N SER A 665 -28.39 8.38 46.33
CA SER A 665 -28.15 8.40 47.79
C SER A 665 -26.80 7.78 48.16
N ALA A 666 -26.32 6.81 47.39
CA ALA A 666 -24.97 6.26 47.51
C ALA A 666 -23.94 7.28 47.04
N ALA A 667 -24.13 7.90 45.88
CA ALA A 667 -23.27 8.97 45.37
C ALA A 667 -23.15 10.15 46.35
N ARG A 668 -24.24 10.55 47.02
CA ARG A 668 -24.20 11.57 48.08
C ARG A 668 -23.40 11.13 49.30
N ARG A 669 -23.52 9.88 49.75
CA ARG A 669 -22.69 9.33 50.84
C ARG A 669 -21.23 9.22 50.43
N GLU A 670 -20.94 8.94 49.16
CA GLU A 670 -19.58 8.93 48.63
C GLU A 670 -18.95 10.33 48.69
N ALA A 671 -19.67 11.34 48.20
CA ALA A 671 -19.23 12.74 48.31
C ALA A 671 -18.94 13.14 49.77
N SER A 672 -19.76 12.72 50.74
CA SER A 672 -19.48 12.93 52.16
C SER A 672 -18.21 12.19 52.63
N ARG A 673 -18.05 10.90 52.30
CA ARG A 673 -16.86 10.12 52.68
C ARG A 673 -15.56 10.66 52.08
N ILE A 674 -15.61 11.21 50.87
CA ILE A 674 -14.44 11.84 50.23
C ILE A 674 -14.06 13.13 50.96
N VAL A 675 -15.05 13.92 51.42
CA VAL A 675 -14.81 15.12 52.25
C VAL A 675 -14.24 14.74 53.63
N GLU A 676 -14.72 13.64 54.22
CA GLU A 676 -14.24 13.11 55.50
C GLU A 676 -12.80 12.57 55.39
N ALA A 677 -12.50 11.70 54.43
CA ALA A 677 -11.16 11.18 54.19
C ALA A 677 -10.13 12.28 53.86
N LEU A 678 -10.57 13.35 53.20
CA LEU A 678 -9.72 14.52 52.95
C LEU A 678 -9.44 15.34 54.23
N ALA A 679 -10.34 15.31 55.21
CA ALA A 679 -10.12 15.93 56.51
C ALA A 679 -9.13 15.11 57.36
N ASP A 680 -9.17 13.77 57.24
CA ASP A 680 -8.19 12.85 57.84
C ASP A 680 -6.83 12.81 57.10
N GLY A 681 -6.73 13.49 55.95
CA GLY A 681 -5.47 13.71 55.21
C GLY A 681 -5.15 12.68 54.12
N GLU A 682 -6.11 11.84 53.71
CA GLU A 682 -5.95 10.80 52.68
C GLU A 682 -5.95 11.34 51.22
N ASP A 683 -5.21 12.43 50.96
CA ASP A 683 -5.26 13.18 49.70
C ASP A 683 -5.16 12.34 48.41
N LYS A 684 -4.40 11.24 48.46
CA LYS A 684 -4.12 10.39 47.29
C LYS A 684 -5.28 9.46 46.91
N SER A 685 -6.11 9.03 47.85
CA SER A 685 -7.31 8.23 47.55
C SER A 685 -8.49 9.10 47.09
N VAL A 686 -8.55 10.33 47.61
CA VAL A 686 -9.61 11.32 47.35
C VAL A 686 -9.76 11.68 45.86
N GLY A 687 -8.65 11.81 45.12
CA GLY A 687 -8.67 12.12 43.69
C GLY A 687 -9.37 11.05 42.86
N ASP A 688 -8.99 9.78 43.04
CA ASP A 688 -9.57 8.64 42.34
C ASP A 688 -11.03 8.40 42.73
N ALA A 689 -11.35 8.53 44.01
CA ALA A 689 -12.72 8.41 44.52
C ALA A 689 -13.65 9.47 43.91
N ALA A 690 -13.19 10.71 43.73
CA ALA A 690 -13.96 11.76 43.06
C ALA A 690 -14.18 11.47 41.56
N GLN A 691 -13.19 10.89 40.87
CA GLN A 691 -13.37 10.43 39.48
C GLN A 691 -14.37 9.26 39.39
N GLN A 692 -14.29 8.29 40.30
CA GLN A 692 -15.24 7.17 40.35
C GLN A 692 -16.67 7.65 40.65
N LEU A 693 -16.82 8.65 41.53
CA LEU A 693 -18.10 9.33 41.78
C LEU A 693 -18.66 9.99 40.51
N ARG A 694 -17.84 10.70 39.71
CA ARG A 694 -18.24 11.26 38.41
C ARG A 694 -18.74 10.16 37.47
N ALA A 695 -17.95 9.10 37.28
CA ALA A 695 -18.30 7.98 36.39
C ALA A 695 -19.62 7.30 36.80
N ASN A 696 -19.88 7.14 38.10
CA ASN A 696 -21.13 6.60 38.63
C ASN A 696 -22.33 7.50 38.30
N LEU A 697 -22.21 8.82 38.47
CA LEU A 697 -23.25 9.79 38.14
C LEU A 697 -23.53 9.84 36.62
N GLU A 698 -22.50 9.83 35.78
CA GLU A 698 -22.67 9.77 34.32
C GLU A 698 -23.29 8.45 33.84
N GLN A 699 -22.95 7.32 34.47
CA GLN A 699 -23.56 6.03 34.14
C GLN A 699 -25.05 6.05 34.51
N LEU A 700 -25.41 6.65 35.65
CA LEU A 700 -26.79 6.85 36.05
C LEU A 700 -27.55 7.77 35.08
N SER A 701 -26.91 8.84 34.62
CA SER A 701 -27.47 9.74 33.58
C SER A 701 -27.85 8.99 32.32
N ARG A 702 -26.89 8.26 31.74
CA ARG A 702 -27.08 7.43 30.54
C ARG A 702 -28.20 6.39 30.72
N ARG A 703 -28.28 5.74 31.89
CA ARG A 703 -29.36 4.78 32.20
C ARG A 703 -30.75 5.44 32.26
N LEU A 704 -30.87 6.64 32.86
CA LEU A 704 -32.13 7.38 32.92
C LEU A 704 -32.55 7.95 31.55
N GLU A 705 -31.59 8.36 30.72
CA GLU A 705 -31.83 8.77 29.34
C GLU A 705 -32.34 7.62 28.47
N ILE A 706 -31.71 6.44 28.55
CA ILE A 706 -32.19 5.23 27.85
C ILE A 706 -33.65 4.92 28.21
N VAL A 707 -34.05 5.08 29.48
CA VAL A 707 -35.45 4.90 29.91
C VAL A 707 -36.37 5.97 29.32
N ALA A 708 -35.93 7.22 29.23
CA ALA A 708 -36.68 8.31 28.60
C ALA A 708 -36.93 8.04 27.10
N VAL A 709 -35.86 7.75 26.36
CA VAL A 709 -35.89 7.50 24.91
C VAL A 709 -36.65 6.21 24.57
N ALA A 710 -36.50 5.15 25.38
CA ALA A 710 -37.24 3.91 25.21
C ALA A 710 -38.76 4.15 25.30
N LYS A 711 -39.22 4.85 26.35
CA LYS A 711 -40.64 5.18 26.54
C LYS A 711 -41.27 5.82 25.29
N GLU A 712 -40.57 6.75 24.66
CA GLU A 712 -41.04 7.46 23.48
C GLU A 712 -40.99 6.59 22.21
N LYS A 713 -39.89 5.87 21.97
CA LYS A 713 -39.64 5.16 20.71
C LYS A 713 -40.23 3.74 20.65
N ILE A 714 -40.57 3.12 21.79
CA ILE A 714 -41.15 1.76 21.84
C ILE A 714 -42.43 1.61 20.99
N PRO A 715 -43.47 2.48 21.10
CA PRO A 715 -44.68 2.37 20.29
C PRO A 715 -44.39 2.36 18.77
N GLN A 716 -43.51 3.27 18.32
CA GLN A 716 -43.13 3.39 16.91
C GLN A 716 -42.30 2.18 16.44
N ARG A 717 -41.41 1.63 17.28
CA ARG A 717 -40.69 0.38 17.01
C ARG A 717 -41.63 -0.83 16.91
N ILE A 718 -42.63 -0.94 17.79
CA ILE A 718 -43.66 -2.01 17.72
C ILE A 718 -44.41 -1.92 16.39
N GLN A 719 -44.86 -0.72 15.99
CA GLN A 719 -45.60 -0.51 14.74
C GLN A 719 -44.75 -0.85 13.51
N ASN A 720 -43.51 -0.36 13.45
CA ASN A 720 -42.56 -0.64 12.36
C ASN A 720 -42.30 -2.15 12.21
N LEU A 721 -41.91 -2.83 13.30
CA LEU A 721 -41.62 -4.26 13.27
C LEU A 721 -42.86 -5.12 12.99
N SER A 722 -44.06 -4.69 13.37
CA SER A 722 -45.31 -5.33 12.92
C SER A 722 -45.45 -5.23 11.41
N SER A 723 -45.38 -4.02 10.83
CA SER A 723 -45.52 -3.83 9.37
C SER A 723 -44.46 -4.55 8.53
N ARG A 724 -43.22 -4.70 9.04
CA ARG A 724 -42.19 -5.54 8.42
C ARG A 724 -42.54 -7.03 8.53
N GLY A 725 -43.01 -7.48 9.70
CA GLY A 725 -43.49 -8.85 9.90
C GLY A 725 -44.67 -9.23 9.00
N ASP A 726 -45.62 -8.31 8.79
CA ASP A 726 -46.77 -8.50 7.89
C ASP A 726 -46.32 -8.52 6.42
N THR A 727 -45.44 -7.60 5.99
CA THR A 727 -44.83 -7.59 4.65
C THR A 727 -44.03 -8.88 4.37
N LEU A 728 -43.25 -9.36 5.35
CA LEU A 728 -42.54 -10.64 5.27
C LEU A 728 -43.50 -11.83 5.13
N LYS A 729 -44.63 -11.80 5.84
CA LYS A 729 -45.66 -12.84 5.79
C LYS A 729 -46.38 -12.89 4.44
N GLU A 730 -46.67 -11.74 3.83
CA GLU A 730 -47.15 -11.67 2.43
C GLU A 730 -46.11 -12.27 1.48
N ARG A 731 -44.86 -11.80 1.54
CA ARG A 731 -43.81 -12.26 0.61
C ARG A 731 -43.40 -13.72 0.81
N LEU A 732 -43.55 -14.27 2.02
CA LEU A 732 -43.41 -15.71 2.29
C LEU A 732 -44.51 -16.53 1.61
N MET A 733 -45.74 -16.00 1.51
CA MET A 733 -46.81 -16.66 0.76
C MET A 733 -46.54 -16.60 -0.75
N ASP A 734 -46.14 -15.45 -1.28
CA ASP A 734 -45.76 -15.30 -2.71
C ASP A 734 -44.64 -16.30 -3.08
N LEU A 735 -43.55 -16.34 -2.30
CA LEU A 735 -42.46 -17.31 -2.48
C LEU A 735 -42.94 -18.77 -2.36
N ARG A 736 -43.90 -19.06 -1.48
CA ARG A 736 -44.46 -20.41 -1.34
C ARG A 736 -45.32 -20.82 -2.54
N TYR A 737 -45.98 -19.86 -3.21
CA TYR A 737 -46.64 -20.10 -4.50
C TYR A 737 -45.60 -20.30 -5.61
N ALA A 738 -44.60 -19.43 -5.73
CA ALA A 738 -43.53 -19.53 -6.73
C ALA A 738 -42.76 -20.87 -6.64
N LEU A 739 -42.31 -21.24 -5.44
CA LEU A 739 -41.66 -22.53 -5.19
C LEU A 739 -42.58 -23.72 -5.48
N LYS A 740 -43.89 -23.59 -5.30
CA LYS A 740 -44.85 -24.65 -5.65
C LYS A 740 -45.02 -24.80 -7.17
N SER A 741 -45.02 -23.71 -7.95
CA SER A 741 -45.02 -23.79 -9.42
C SER A 741 -43.73 -24.44 -9.94
N LEU A 742 -42.58 -24.11 -9.35
CA LEU A 742 -41.29 -24.74 -9.67
C LEU A 742 -41.28 -26.24 -9.30
N ALA A 743 -41.97 -26.64 -8.23
CA ALA A 743 -42.14 -28.05 -7.85
C ALA A 743 -42.95 -28.87 -8.88
N THR A 744 -43.94 -28.24 -9.53
CA THR A 744 -44.69 -28.87 -10.63
C THR A 744 -43.90 -28.92 -11.94
N GLN A 745 -42.78 -28.20 -12.04
CA GLN A 745 -41.88 -28.13 -13.21
C GLN A 745 -40.59 -28.93 -12.97
N GLY A 746 -40.72 -30.15 -12.45
CA GLY A 746 -39.67 -31.19 -12.53
C GLY A 746 -38.69 -31.32 -11.35
N ASN A 747 -38.51 -30.33 -10.46
CA ASN A 747 -37.50 -30.42 -9.39
C ASN A 747 -38.07 -30.58 -7.96
N PRO A 748 -38.42 -31.81 -7.52
CA PRO A 748 -38.98 -32.06 -6.19
C PRO A 748 -37.96 -31.86 -5.06
N ASN A 749 -36.66 -32.06 -5.32
CA ASN A 749 -35.61 -31.97 -4.30
C ASN A 749 -35.36 -30.51 -3.88
N VAL A 750 -35.21 -29.61 -4.85
CA VAL A 750 -35.10 -28.16 -4.60
C VAL A 750 -36.36 -27.63 -3.92
N TYR A 751 -37.54 -28.10 -4.33
CA TYR A 751 -38.79 -27.75 -3.64
C TYR A 751 -38.83 -28.26 -2.18
N GLN A 752 -38.47 -29.51 -1.92
CA GLN A 752 -38.54 -30.08 -0.57
C GLN A 752 -37.59 -29.36 0.40
N ALA A 753 -36.36 -29.05 -0.04
CA ALA A 753 -35.41 -28.25 0.73
C ALA A 753 -35.94 -26.82 1.00
N SER A 754 -36.42 -26.14 -0.04
CA SER A 754 -36.91 -24.75 0.06
C SER A 754 -38.21 -24.65 0.88
N SER A 755 -39.11 -25.61 0.74
CA SER A 755 -40.35 -25.73 1.52
C SER A 755 -40.08 -25.97 3.01
N ALA A 756 -39.05 -26.78 3.34
CA ALA A 756 -38.59 -26.94 4.71
C ALA A 756 -38.00 -25.64 5.30
N GLN A 757 -37.33 -24.82 4.50
CA GLN A 757 -36.89 -23.47 4.92
C GLN A 757 -38.08 -22.53 5.14
N VAL A 758 -39.05 -22.48 4.21
CA VAL A 758 -40.30 -21.70 4.35
C VAL A 758 -41.06 -22.07 5.63
N GLY A 759 -41.13 -23.36 5.98
CA GLY A 759 -41.69 -23.83 7.24
C GLY A 759 -40.95 -23.30 8.48
N ARG A 760 -39.61 -23.20 8.42
CA ARG A 760 -38.81 -22.57 9.49
C ARG A 760 -39.14 -21.08 9.62
N TYR A 761 -39.30 -20.33 8.53
CA TYR A 761 -39.65 -18.90 8.58
C TYR A 761 -41.05 -18.64 9.14
N GLN A 762 -42.04 -19.48 8.82
CA GLN A 762 -43.36 -19.37 9.43
C GLN A 762 -43.28 -19.47 10.98
N SER A 763 -42.46 -20.40 11.50
CA SER A 763 -42.21 -20.51 12.95
C SER A 763 -41.45 -19.32 13.56
N GLN A 764 -40.63 -18.62 12.77
CA GLN A 764 -39.91 -17.40 13.19
C GLN A 764 -40.83 -16.18 13.20
N LEU A 765 -41.74 -16.04 12.23
CA LEU A 765 -42.76 -14.99 12.22
C LEU A 765 -43.77 -15.18 13.37
N ASP A 766 -44.14 -16.42 13.68
CA ASP A 766 -44.92 -16.72 14.90
C ASP A 766 -44.18 -16.34 16.19
N ARG A 767 -42.84 -16.49 16.20
CA ARG A 767 -42.00 -16.03 17.33
C ARG A 767 -41.91 -14.51 17.39
N LEU A 768 -41.77 -13.83 16.25
CA LEU A 768 -41.80 -12.38 16.14
C LEU A 768 -43.10 -11.81 16.71
N GLY A 769 -44.26 -12.34 16.29
CA GLY A 769 -45.57 -11.95 16.83
C GLY A 769 -45.69 -12.12 18.35
N ARG A 770 -45.12 -13.21 18.90
CA ARG A 770 -45.06 -13.42 20.35
C ARG A 770 -44.16 -12.42 21.08
N GLU A 771 -42.97 -12.09 20.55
CA GLU A 771 -42.08 -11.11 21.18
C GLU A 771 -42.60 -9.67 21.05
N LEU A 772 -43.24 -9.30 19.94
CA LEU A 772 -43.93 -8.01 19.78
C LEU A 772 -45.13 -7.89 20.74
N SER A 773 -45.89 -8.96 20.93
CA SER A 773 -46.99 -9.00 21.90
C SER A 773 -46.49 -8.80 23.34
N LYS A 774 -45.36 -9.45 23.70
CA LYS A 774 -44.69 -9.22 25.00
C LYS A 774 -44.16 -7.80 25.13
N ALA A 775 -43.52 -7.25 24.09
CA ALA A 775 -43.04 -5.86 24.10
C ALA A 775 -44.17 -4.86 24.35
N LYS A 776 -45.35 -5.08 23.73
CA LYS A 776 -46.54 -4.26 23.90
C LYS A 776 -47.11 -4.35 25.33
N GLU A 777 -47.11 -5.52 25.95
CA GLU A 777 -47.57 -5.67 27.34
C GLU A 777 -46.52 -5.17 28.35
N ASP A 778 -45.22 -5.44 28.17
CA ASP A 778 -44.16 -4.84 29.01
C ASP A 778 -44.18 -3.30 28.91
N HIS A 779 -44.45 -2.72 27.73
CA HIS A 779 -44.67 -1.28 27.56
C HIS A 779 -45.91 -0.79 28.34
N ARG A 780 -47.04 -1.49 28.23
CA ARG A 780 -48.27 -1.18 28.98
C ARG A 780 -48.06 -1.24 30.50
N LEU A 781 -47.24 -2.20 30.96
CA LEU A 781 -46.79 -2.37 32.34
C LEU A 781 -45.63 -1.43 32.72
N LYS A 782 -45.26 -0.46 31.86
CA LYS A 782 -44.22 0.55 32.07
C LYS A 782 -42.81 0.01 32.26
N ARG A 783 -42.55 -1.24 31.85
CA ARG A 783 -41.26 -1.95 31.91
C ARG A 783 -40.41 -1.65 30.67
N PHE A 784 -40.12 -0.38 30.44
CA PHE A 784 -39.54 0.09 29.17
C PHE A 784 -38.26 -0.65 28.76
N LEU A 785 -37.34 -0.96 29.69
CA LEU A 785 -36.13 -1.72 29.38
C LEU A 785 -36.43 -3.14 28.89
N SER A 786 -37.34 -3.87 29.53
CA SER A 786 -37.75 -5.20 29.06
C SER A 786 -38.45 -5.14 27.71
N ALA A 787 -39.29 -4.12 27.47
CA ALA A 787 -39.90 -3.90 26.16
C ALA A 787 -38.86 -3.61 25.06
N THR A 788 -37.78 -2.86 25.37
CA THR A 788 -36.64 -2.67 24.46
C THR A 788 -35.93 -3.99 24.15
N GLU A 789 -35.58 -4.81 25.15
CA GLU A 789 -34.96 -6.13 24.94
C GLU A 789 -35.82 -7.08 24.07
N ARG A 790 -37.15 -7.03 24.26
CA ARG A 790 -38.11 -7.74 23.42
C ARG A 790 -38.09 -7.24 21.98
N LEU A 791 -38.01 -5.93 21.78
CA LEU A 791 -37.91 -5.32 20.46
C LEU A 791 -36.56 -5.58 19.77
N ASP A 792 -35.45 -5.61 20.49
CA ASP A 792 -34.14 -5.96 19.93
C ASP A 792 -34.06 -7.45 19.58
N SER A 793 -34.81 -8.29 20.31
CA SER A 793 -35.03 -9.70 19.94
C SER A 793 -35.96 -9.85 18.73
N ALA A 794 -36.95 -8.96 18.57
CA ALA A 794 -37.84 -8.91 17.41
C ALA A 794 -37.14 -8.39 16.15
N THR A 795 -36.35 -7.31 16.25
CA THR A 795 -35.48 -6.78 15.18
C THR A 795 -34.59 -7.89 14.59
N ARG A 796 -33.86 -8.63 15.44
CA ARG A 796 -32.99 -9.74 15.03
C ARG A 796 -33.73 -10.99 14.48
N LEU A 797 -35.05 -11.06 14.61
CA LEU A 797 -35.88 -12.06 13.92
C LEU A 797 -36.36 -11.55 12.55
N VAL A 798 -36.66 -10.26 12.43
CA VAL A 798 -37.02 -9.61 11.15
C VAL A 798 -35.83 -9.59 10.19
N GLU A 799 -34.66 -9.16 10.65
CA GLU A 799 -33.43 -9.07 9.83
C GLU A 799 -33.06 -10.41 9.19
N LYS A 800 -33.10 -11.50 9.98
CA LYS A 800 -32.84 -12.85 9.48
C LYS A 800 -33.90 -13.36 8.51
N ALA A 801 -35.16 -12.97 8.72
CA ALA A 801 -36.23 -13.31 7.79
C ALA A 801 -36.10 -12.53 6.47
N GLU A 802 -35.65 -11.28 6.49
CA GLU A 802 -35.39 -10.46 5.30
C GLU A 802 -34.20 -11.01 4.50
N GLU A 803 -33.06 -11.30 5.15
CA GLU A 803 -31.89 -11.94 4.54
C GLU A 803 -32.27 -13.24 3.80
N LEU A 804 -33.08 -14.09 4.44
CA LEU A 804 -33.42 -15.40 3.91
C LEU A 804 -34.57 -15.36 2.88
N VAL A 805 -35.46 -14.36 2.95
CA VAL A 805 -36.38 -14.02 1.84
C VAL A 805 -35.61 -13.52 0.61
N GLN A 806 -34.53 -12.76 0.80
CA GLN A 806 -33.65 -12.35 -0.30
C GLN A 806 -32.93 -13.55 -0.93
N GLN A 807 -32.40 -14.48 -0.13
CA GLN A 807 -31.79 -15.72 -0.63
C GLN A 807 -32.78 -16.57 -1.46
N LEU A 808 -34.02 -16.76 -0.98
CA LEU A 808 -35.06 -17.47 -1.75
C LEU A 808 -35.43 -16.75 -3.06
N GLY A 809 -35.48 -15.41 -3.07
CA GLY A 809 -35.69 -14.63 -4.31
C GLY A 809 -34.52 -14.73 -5.30
N THR A 810 -33.28 -14.87 -4.80
CA THR A 810 -32.14 -15.16 -5.70
C THR A 810 -32.24 -16.56 -6.31
N LEU A 811 -32.70 -17.57 -5.55
CA LEU A 811 -32.90 -18.93 -6.07
C LEU A 811 -33.95 -18.97 -7.20
N GLU A 812 -35.10 -18.32 -7.01
CA GLU A 812 -36.14 -18.14 -8.04
C GLU A 812 -35.55 -17.53 -9.33
N THR A 813 -34.75 -16.47 -9.18
CA THR A 813 -34.06 -15.80 -10.29
C THR A 813 -33.03 -16.71 -10.97
N THR A 814 -32.24 -17.45 -10.20
CA THR A 814 -31.21 -18.38 -10.73
C THR A 814 -31.83 -19.52 -11.53
N ILE A 815 -32.98 -20.05 -11.11
CA ILE A 815 -33.70 -21.09 -11.84
C ILE A 815 -34.21 -20.56 -13.19
N GLY A 816 -34.90 -19.41 -13.19
CA GLY A 816 -35.38 -18.80 -14.44
C GLY A 816 -34.26 -18.44 -15.44
N VAL A 817 -33.12 -17.93 -14.95
CA VAL A 817 -31.92 -17.69 -15.79
C VAL A 817 -31.33 -19.00 -16.32
N THR A 818 -31.37 -20.07 -15.53
CA THR A 818 -30.84 -21.39 -15.94
C THR A 818 -31.73 -22.04 -16.99
N GLN A 819 -33.06 -22.03 -16.81
CA GLN A 819 -34.01 -22.47 -17.82
C GLN A 819 -33.82 -21.72 -19.15
N ALA A 820 -33.85 -20.38 -19.13
CA ALA A 820 -33.67 -19.56 -20.33
C ALA A 820 -32.31 -19.81 -21.02
N LYS A 821 -31.28 -20.19 -20.25
CA LYS A 821 -29.97 -20.60 -20.80
C LYS A 821 -30.02 -22.00 -21.42
N CYS A 822 -30.75 -22.95 -20.85
CA CYS A 822 -30.99 -24.26 -21.46
C CYS A 822 -31.78 -24.15 -22.76
N GLU A 823 -32.85 -23.36 -22.79
CA GLU A 823 -33.63 -23.08 -24.00
C GLU A 823 -32.76 -22.48 -25.13
N GLN A 824 -31.84 -21.56 -24.77
CA GLN A 824 -30.84 -21.05 -25.71
C GLN A 824 -29.88 -22.14 -26.20
N LEU A 825 -29.36 -22.97 -25.29
CA LEU A 825 -28.39 -24.02 -25.61
C LEU A 825 -29.00 -25.14 -26.46
N LEU A 826 -30.21 -25.60 -26.16
CA LEU A 826 -30.99 -26.55 -26.98
C LEU A 826 -31.11 -26.03 -28.40
N LYS A 827 -31.53 -24.76 -28.57
CA LYS A 827 -31.66 -24.12 -29.89
C LYS A 827 -30.33 -24.05 -30.65
N THR A 828 -29.22 -23.76 -29.98
CA THR A 828 -27.90 -23.75 -30.61
C THR A 828 -27.42 -25.17 -30.96
N CYS A 829 -27.52 -26.13 -30.04
CA CYS A 829 -27.15 -27.52 -30.28
C CYS A 829 -27.97 -28.13 -31.43
N ASN A 830 -29.27 -27.83 -31.52
CA ASN A 830 -30.13 -28.29 -32.62
C ASN A 830 -29.60 -27.77 -33.97
N ALA A 831 -29.27 -26.48 -34.08
CA ALA A 831 -28.72 -25.91 -35.30
C ALA A 831 -27.32 -26.45 -35.66
N ASP A 832 -26.45 -26.63 -34.66
CA ASP A 832 -25.10 -27.18 -34.83
C ASP A 832 -25.16 -28.66 -35.25
N CYS A 833 -26.07 -29.45 -34.66
CA CYS A 833 -26.28 -30.86 -34.97
C CYS A 833 -26.93 -31.07 -36.35
N ASP A 834 -27.91 -30.23 -36.73
CA ASP A 834 -28.50 -30.19 -38.07
C ASP A 834 -27.46 -29.94 -39.16
N ALA A 835 -26.53 -29.02 -38.91
CA ALA A 835 -25.43 -28.72 -39.82
C ALA A 835 -24.44 -29.90 -39.90
N LEU A 836 -24.17 -30.53 -38.76
CA LEU A 836 -23.31 -31.70 -38.66
C LEU A 836 -23.86 -32.93 -39.38
N LEU A 837 -25.14 -33.25 -39.24
CA LEU A 837 -25.77 -34.38 -39.94
C LEU A 837 -25.74 -34.19 -41.47
N LYS A 838 -25.88 -32.95 -41.95
CA LYS A 838 -25.72 -32.61 -43.37
C LYS A 838 -24.27 -32.81 -43.84
N LYS A 839 -23.27 -32.36 -43.06
CA LYS A 839 -21.85 -32.64 -43.34
C LYS A 839 -21.54 -34.14 -43.31
N ALA A 840 -22.09 -34.88 -42.36
CA ALA A 840 -21.86 -36.31 -42.19
C ALA A 840 -22.28 -37.14 -43.43
N GLN A 841 -23.28 -36.68 -44.18
CA GLN A 841 -23.73 -37.31 -45.42
C GLN A 841 -22.79 -37.07 -46.62
N GLU A 842 -21.85 -36.12 -46.53
CA GLU A 842 -20.87 -35.87 -47.60
C GLU A 842 -19.85 -37.02 -47.73
N PRO A 843 -19.32 -37.28 -48.94
CA PRO A 843 -18.30 -38.31 -49.15
C PRO A 843 -16.95 -37.91 -48.52
N GLY A 844 -16.23 -38.90 -47.99
CA GLY A 844 -14.90 -38.72 -47.39
C GLY A 844 -14.86 -38.57 -45.87
N ILE A 845 -16.03 -38.39 -45.22
CA ILE A 845 -16.17 -38.37 -43.75
C ILE A 845 -16.00 -39.78 -43.17
N ASP A 846 -15.22 -39.93 -42.10
CA ASP A 846 -14.96 -41.21 -41.45
C ASP A 846 -16.27 -41.86 -40.88
N PRO A 847 -16.53 -43.16 -41.12
CA PRO A 847 -17.67 -43.88 -40.56
C PRO A 847 -17.79 -43.85 -39.02
N ASP A 848 -16.68 -43.88 -38.29
CA ASP A 848 -16.68 -43.77 -36.82
C ASP A 848 -17.08 -42.34 -36.39
N LEU A 849 -16.67 -41.32 -37.16
CA LEU A 849 -17.09 -39.94 -36.92
C LEU A 849 -18.59 -39.76 -37.19
N ARG A 850 -19.13 -40.39 -38.24
CA ARG A 850 -20.59 -40.42 -38.50
C ARG A 850 -21.36 -41.06 -37.34
N ALA A 851 -20.84 -42.15 -36.76
CA ALA A 851 -21.46 -42.79 -35.59
C ALA A 851 -21.42 -41.89 -34.34
N LEU A 852 -20.33 -41.15 -34.11
CA LEU A 852 -20.24 -40.18 -33.01
C LEU A 852 -21.18 -38.97 -33.20
N ILE A 853 -21.42 -38.54 -34.44
CA ILE A 853 -22.40 -37.48 -34.76
C ILE A 853 -23.82 -37.98 -34.51
N ALA A 854 -24.16 -39.22 -34.88
CA ALA A 854 -25.45 -39.82 -34.55
C ALA A 854 -25.64 -39.94 -33.02
N GLN A 855 -24.64 -40.40 -32.28
CA GLN A 855 -24.72 -40.46 -30.80
C GLN A 855 -24.93 -39.07 -30.16
N ALA A 856 -24.36 -38.01 -30.74
CA ALA A 856 -24.60 -36.64 -30.27
C ALA A 856 -26.03 -36.16 -30.59
N HIS A 857 -26.62 -36.61 -31.69
CA HIS A 857 -28.02 -36.34 -32.05
C HIS A 857 -29.00 -37.05 -31.10
N ASP A 858 -28.81 -38.35 -30.83
CA ASP A 858 -29.71 -39.12 -29.95
C ASP A 858 -29.75 -38.54 -28.52
N ALA A 859 -28.60 -38.06 -28.02
CA ALA A 859 -28.49 -37.35 -26.75
C ALA A 859 -29.24 -36.00 -26.76
N LEU A 860 -29.26 -35.32 -27.91
CA LEU A 860 -29.94 -34.05 -28.10
C LEU A 860 -31.46 -34.22 -28.21
N GLU A 861 -31.94 -35.22 -28.97
CA GLU A 861 -33.36 -35.59 -29.01
C GLU A 861 -33.87 -35.97 -27.61
N THR A 862 -33.09 -36.73 -26.85
CA THR A 862 -33.41 -37.06 -25.44
C THR A 862 -33.60 -35.80 -24.59
N LEU A 863 -32.72 -34.81 -24.71
CA LEU A 863 -32.80 -33.55 -23.99
C LEU A 863 -33.94 -32.63 -24.46
N ASN A 864 -34.21 -32.56 -25.77
CA ASN A 864 -35.38 -31.87 -26.31
C ASN A 864 -36.67 -32.49 -25.76
N ALA A 865 -36.81 -33.83 -25.82
CA ALA A 865 -37.99 -34.53 -25.35
C ALA A 865 -38.22 -34.38 -23.83
N GLN A 866 -37.16 -34.37 -23.02
CA GLN A 866 -37.26 -34.09 -21.59
C GLN A 866 -37.75 -32.65 -21.32
N ALA A 867 -37.27 -31.67 -22.09
CA ALA A 867 -37.67 -30.27 -21.96
C ALA A 867 -39.12 -30.03 -22.42
N GLU A 868 -39.54 -30.60 -23.56
CA GLU A 868 -40.91 -30.48 -24.09
C GLU A 868 -41.97 -31.11 -23.17
N ASN A 869 -41.60 -32.12 -22.38
CA ASN A 869 -42.49 -32.77 -21.41
C ASN A 869 -42.44 -32.14 -20.00
N GLU A 870 -41.74 -31.01 -19.80
CA GLU A 870 -41.48 -30.37 -18.49
C GLU A 870 -40.85 -31.31 -17.42
N GLN A 871 -40.14 -32.35 -17.86
CA GLN A 871 -39.55 -33.40 -17.00
C GLN A 871 -38.04 -33.22 -16.74
N ILE A 872 -37.46 -32.12 -17.19
CA ILE A 872 -36.01 -31.88 -17.21
C ILE A 872 -35.53 -31.17 -15.92
N ASP A 873 -34.45 -31.65 -15.28
CA ASP A 873 -33.74 -30.83 -14.29
C ASP A 873 -32.87 -29.82 -15.04
N TRP A 874 -33.32 -28.55 -15.03
CA TRP A 874 -32.65 -27.45 -15.72
C TRP A 874 -31.17 -27.25 -15.30
N PHE A 875 -30.77 -27.61 -14.08
CA PHE A 875 -29.36 -27.51 -13.68
C PHE A 875 -28.50 -28.63 -14.26
N GLU A 876 -29.00 -29.87 -14.24
CA GLU A 876 -28.29 -31.01 -14.84
C GLU A 876 -28.24 -30.86 -16.36
N ALA A 877 -29.39 -30.57 -16.99
CA ALA A 877 -29.50 -30.38 -18.42
C ALA A 877 -28.62 -29.23 -18.93
N ARG A 878 -28.45 -28.14 -18.17
CA ARG A 878 -27.47 -27.10 -18.51
C ARG A 878 -26.06 -27.69 -18.65
N THR A 879 -25.64 -28.52 -17.70
CA THR A 879 -24.32 -29.16 -17.72
C THR A 879 -24.19 -30.15 -18.87
N GLN A 880 -25.23 -30.94 -19.14
CA GLN A 880 -25.26 -31.85 -20.28
C GLN A 880 -25.21 -31.10 -21.62
N LEU A 881 -25.96 -30.00 -21.78
CA LEU A 881 -25.97 -29.14 -22.97
C LEU A 881 -24.67 -28.34 -23.17
N ASP A 882 -24.11 -27.75 -22.10
CA ASP A 882 -22.79 -27.09 -22.13
C ASP A 882 -21.66 -28.09 -22.46
N SER A 883 -21.85 -29.39 -22.23
CA SER A 883 -20.94 -30.45 -22.68
C SER A 883 -21.22 -30.87 -24.14
N LEU A 884 -22.49 -31.03 -24.51
CA LEU A 884 -22.92 -31.44 -25.85
C LEU A 884 -22.52 -30.42 -26.91
N GLN A 885 -22.69 -29.11 -26.65
CA GLN A 885 -22.24 -28.05 -27.56
C GLN A 885 -20.74 -28.16 -27.87
N LYS A 886 -19.91 -28.47 -26.87
CA LYS A 886 -18.46 -28.66 -27.06
C LYS A 886 -18.14 -29.89 -27.89
N SER A 887 -18.89 -30.98 -27.72
CA SER A 887 -18.79 -32.17 -28.56
C SER A 887 -19.17 -31.85 -30.02
N LEU A 888 -20.29 -31.15 -30.25
CA LEU A 888 -20.72 -30.76 -31.59
C LEU A 888 -19.69 -29.85 -32.28
N LEU A 889 -19.15 -28.84 -31.60
CA LEU A 889 -18.10 -27.98 -32.16
C LEU A 889 -16.83 -28.76 -32.52
N PHE A 890 -16.43 -29.75 -31.70
CA PHE A 890 -15.28 -30.62 -31.99
C PHE A 890 -15.54 -31.54 -33.19
N LEU A 891 -16.69 -32.21 -33.23
CA LEU A 891 -17.11 -33.08 -34.33
C LEU A 891 -17.20 -32.28 -35.65
N GLY A 892 -17.67 -31.03 -35.59
CA GLY A 892 -17.78 -30.14 -36.74
C GLY A 892 -16.42 -29.82 -37.36
N ALA A 893 -15.43 -29.50 -36.53
CA ALA A 893 -14.06 -29.24 -36.96
C ALA A 893 -13.39 -30.50 -37.56
N GLN A 894 -13.64 -31.69 -36.98
CA GLN A 894 -13.12 -32.95 -37.54
C GLN A 894 -13.78 -33.30 -38.88
N ALA A 895 -15.09 -33.12 -39.02
CA ALA A 895 -15.79 -33.36 -40.28
C ALA A 895 -15.30 -32.42 -41.40
N ASP A 896 -15.01 -31.16 -41.08
CA ASP A 896 -14.38 -30.24 -42.04
C ASP A 896 -12.94 -30.66 -42.39
N ALA A 897 -12.18 -31.23 -41.45
CA ALA A 897 -10.84 -31.75 -41.72
C ALA A 897 -10.89 -32.97 -42.67
N ASP A 898 -11.77 -33.93 -42.41
CA ASP A 898 -11.97 -35.12 -43.25
C ASP A 898 -12.42 -34.74 -44.67
N ARG A 899 -13.41 -33.84 -44.79
CA ARG A 899 -13.88 -33.28 -46.07
C ARG A 899 -12.74 -32.65 -46.87
N ASN A 900 -11.92 -31.82 -46.22
CA ASN A 900 -10.79 -31.16 -46.85
C ASN A 900 -9.72 -32.17 -47.30
N ALA A 901 -9.43 -33.18 -46.47
CA ALA A 901 -8.48 -34.24 -46.82
C ALA A 901 -8.95 -35.05 -48.04
N PHE A 902 -10.23 -35.44 -48.09
CA PHE A 902 -10.82 -36.13 -49.24
C PHE A 902 -10.80 -35.27 -50.51
N THR A 903 -11.10 -33.97 -50.39
CA THR A 903 -11.04 -33.02 -51.52
C THR A 903 -9.62 -32.91 -52.08
N GLN A 904 -8.61 -32.81 -51.22
CA GLN A 904 -7.19 -32.79 -51.62
C GLN A 904 -6.76 -34.12 -52.26
N ALA A 905 -7.22 -35.27 -51.73
CA ALA A 905 -6.96 -36.58 -52.33
C ALA A 905 -7.58 -36.72 -53.73
N GLN A 906 -8.79 -36.18 -53.97
CA GLN A 906 -9.39 -36.12 -55.31
C GLN A 906 -8.56 -35.27 -56.28
N GLN A 907 -8.08 -34.11 -55.84
CA GLN A 907 -7.24 -33.23 -56.67
C GLN A 907 -5.91 -33.91 -57.04
N LEU A 908 -5.25 -34.56 -56.06
CA LEU A 908 -4.03 -35.32 -56.29
C LEU A 908 -4.26 -36.51 -57.25
N LEU A 909 -5.36 -37.25 -57.09
CA LEU A 909 -5.72 -38.37 -57.96
C LEU A 909 -5.93 -37.89 -59.42
N GLN A 910 -6.61 -36.76 -59.61
CA GLN A 910 -6.77 -36.15 -60.94
C GLN A 910 -5.43 -35.71 -61.54
N GLN A 911 -4.56 -35.08 -60.76
CA GLN A 911 -3.24 -34.65 -61.24
C GLN A 911 -2.40 -35.85 -61.70
N VAL A 912 -2.29 -36.90 -60.88
CA VAL A 912 -1.48 -38.08 -61.24
C VAL A 912 -2.06 -38.80 -62.46
N GLN A 913 -3.38 -38.85 -62.62
CA GLN A 913 -4.02 -39.42 -63.81
C GLN A 913 -3.73 -38.59 -65.08
N GLN A 914 -3.65 -37.25 -64.97
CA GLN A 914 -3.24 -36.39 -66.08
C GLN A 914 -1.75 -36.59 -66.43
N ASP A 915 -0.85 -36.56 -65.44
CA ASP A 915 0.59 -36.75 -65.64
C ASP A 915 0.92 -38.14 -66.22
N PHE A 916 0.18 -39.18 -65.78
CA PHE A 916 0.30 -40.54 -66.28
C PHE A 916 -0.22 -40.69 -67.71
N GLY A 917 -1.43 -40.21 -68.00
CA GLY A 917 -2.01 -40.29 -69.35
C GLY A 917 -1.24 -39.47 -70.39
N ALA A 918 -0.69 -38.31 -70.00
CA ALA A 918 0.19 -37.51 -70.86
C ALA A 918 1.51 -38.23 -71.20
N ALA A 919 1.95 -39.17 -70.36
CA ALA A 919 3.21 -39.89 -70.51
C ALA A 919 3.06 -41.27 -71.17
N SER A 920 1.99 -42.03 -70.87
CA SER A 920 1.71 -43.32 -71.53
C SER A 920 1.60 -43.16 -73.05
N ASN A 921 0.97 -42.07 -73.49
CA ASN A 921 0.79 -41.74 -74.91
C ASN A 921 2.11 -41.44 -75.65
N GLY A 922 3.20 -41.14 -74.93
CA GLY A 922 4.53 -40.93 -75.51
C GLY A 922 5.40 -42.20 -75.60
N LEU A 923 4.95 -43.33 -75.06
CA LEU A 923 5.80 -44.49 -74.78
C LEU A 923 5.29 -45.79 -75.43
N ALA A 924 5.00 -45.73 -76.73
CA ALA A 924 4.56 -46.84 -77.56
C ALA A 924 5.69 -47.87 -77.90
N ARG A 925 6.41 -48.36 -76.88
CA ARG A 925 7.38 -49.48 -76.99
C ARG A 925 6.94 -50.65 -76.11
N ALA A 926 6.89 -51.85 -76.69
CA ALA A 926 6.44 -53.06 -76.02
C ALA A 926 7.21 -53.36 -74.71
N ASP A 927 8.52 -53.08 -74.70
CA ASP A 927 9.46 -53.27 -73.59
C ASP A 927 8.94 -52.73 -72.23
N TYR A 928 8.11 -51.68 -72.22
CA TYR A 928 7.65 -50.99 -71.00
C TYR A 928 6.19 -51.28 -70.59
N ALA A 929 5.46 -52.10 -71.36
CA ALA A 929 4.01 -52.28 -71.16
C ALA A 929 3.63 -52.79 -69.75
N GLY A 930 4.43 -53.68 -69.15
CA GLY A 930 4.19 -54.22 -67.80
C GLY A 930 4.33 -53.20 -66.67
N ILE A 931 5.25 -52.24 -66.80
CA ILE A 931 5.44 -51.17 -65.80
C ILE A 931 4.25 -50.20 -65.85
N ILE A 932 3.78 -49.87 -67.06
CA ILE A 932 2.58 -49.04 -67.25
C ILE A 932 1.35 -49.75 -66.69
N ALA A 933 1.16 -51.04 -66.98
CA ALA A 933 0.04 -51.83 -66.44
C ALA A 933 0.02 -51.87 -64.90
N ASN A 934 1.16 -52.10 -64.25
CA ASN A 934 1.23 -52.13 -62.79
C ASN A 934 0.97 -50.74 -62.15
N ALA A 935 1.52 -49.67 -62.73
CA ALA A 935 1.23 -48.31 -62.27
C ALA A 935 -0.24 -47.92 -62.48
N GLN A 936 -0.88 -48.42 -63.53
CA GLN A 936 -2.30 -48.20 -63.78
C GLN A 936 -3.19 -49.01 -62.82
N ASN A 937 -2.86 -50.26 -62.53
CA ASN A 937 -3.53 -51.07 -61.50
C ASN A 937 -3.48 -50.39 -60.11
N LEU A 938 -2.36 -49.75 -59.75
CA LEU A 938 -2.25 -48.97 -58.50
C LEU A 938 -3.14 -47.71 -58.51
N LEU A 939 -3.25 -47.03 -59.66
CA LEU A 939 -4.13 -45.86 -59.81
C LEU A 939 -5.62 -46.23 -59.80
N ASP A 940 -5.98 -47.36 -60.40
CA ASP A 940 -7.36 -47.86 -60.39
C ASP A 940 -7.74 -48.45 -59.01
N GLY A 941 -6.80 -49.08 -58.30
CA GLY A 941 -6.98 -49.48 -56.89
C GLY A 941 -7.18 -48.29 -55.95
N TRP A 942 -6.37 -47.23 -56.07
CA TRP A 942 -6.58 -46.01 -55.27
C TRP A 942 -7.86 -45.25 -55.68
N ARG A 943 -8.21 -45.24 -56.97
CA ARG A 943 -9.52 -44.75 -57.46
C ARG A 943 -10.68 -45.54 -56.85
N GLN A 944 -10.57 -46.86 -56.74
CA GLN A 944 -11.59 -47.70 -56.11
C GLN A 944 -11.72 -47.39 -54.61
N GLN A 945 -10.61 -47.29 -53.86
CA GLN A 945 -10.63 -46.88 -52.44
C GLN A 945 -11.28 -45.49 -52.23
N MET A 946 -11.06 -44.55 -53.17
CA MET A 946 -11.71 -43.23 -53.18
C MET A 946 -13.21 -43.29 -53.51
N GLN A 947 -13.67 -44.30 -54.27
CA GLN A 947 -15.08 -44.55 -54.59
C GLN A 947 -15.82 -45.29 -53.46
N GLU A 948 -15.14 -46.22 -52.79
CA GLU A 948 -15.63 -46.95 -51.61
C GLU A 948 -15.71 -46.05 -50.36
N GLY A 949 -15.14 -44.85 -50.41
CA GLY A 949 -15.36 -43.79 -49.41
C GLY A 949 -14.64 -44.02 -48.09
N ALA A 950 -13.52 -44.77 -48.10
CA ALA A 950 -12.70 -45.09 -46.93
C ALA A 950 -11.93 -43.85 -46.40
N GLY A 951 -12.65 -42.91 -45.78
CA GLY A 951 -12.20 -41.57 -45.40
C GLY A 951 -10.99 -41.47 -44.47
N GLY A 952 -10.50 -40.23 -44.32
CA GLY A 952 -9.44 -39.87 -43.37
C GLY A 952 -8.04 -39.65 -43.96
N GLY A 953 -7.11 -39.21 -43.11
CA GLY A 953 -5.73 -38.87 -43.47
C GLY A 953 -4.84 -40.03 -43.94
N ALA A 954 -5.37 -41.25 -44.00
CA ALA A 954 -4.75 -42.39 -44.67
C ALA A 954 -4.81 -42.23 -46.20
N LEU A 955 -5.97 -41.85 -46.78
CA LEU A 955 -6.17 -41.71 -48.23
C LEU A 955 -5.23 -40.67 -48.89
N LEU A 956 -4.89 -39.60 -48.17
CA LEU A 956 -3.90 -38.62 -48.63
C LEU A 956 -2.48 -39.20 -48.63
N ARG A 957 -2.13 -40.02 -47.63
CA ARG A 957 -0.78 -40.59 -47.48
C ARG A 957 -0.56 -41.75 -48.45
N THR A 958 -1.54 -42.63 -48.64
CA THR A 958 -1.51 -43.62 -49.73
C THR A 958 -1.52 -42.92 -51.10
N GLY A 959 -2.33 -41.87 -51.27
CA GLY A 959 -2.34 -41.05 -52.48
C GLY A 959 -0.99 -40.44 -52.84
N HIS A 960 -0.28 -39.85 -51.88
CA HIS A 960 1.08 -39.34 -52.10
C HIS A 960 2.09 -40.46 -52.38
N ALA A 961 1.95 -41.64 -51.78
CA ALA A 961 2.80 -42.79 -52.09
C ALA A 961 2.57 -43.31 -53.52
N VAL A 962 1.31 -43.47 -53.94
CA VAL A 962 0.93 -43.87 -55.31
C VAL A 962 1.39 -42.80 -56.31
N ALA A 963 1.17 -41.51 -56.04
CA ALA A 963 1.67 -40.41 -56.85
C ALA A 963 3.21 -40.49 -57.05
N ALA A 964 3.96 -40.72 -55.97
CA ALA A 964 5.41 -40.84 -56.04
C ALA A 964 5.87 -42.10 -56.79
N ALA A 965 5.15 -43.23 -56.65
CA ALA A 965 5.44 -44.46 -57.38
C ALA A 965 5.20 -44.29 -58.89
N CYS A 966 4.04 -43.75 -59.29
CA CYS A 966 3.72 -43.43 -60.67
C CYS A 966 4.74 -42.45 -61.26
N ALA A 967 5.08 -41.36 -60.56
CA ALA A 967 6.07 -40.39 -61.03
C ALA A 967 7.47 -41.00 -61.24
N ARG A 968 7.89 -41.96 -60.39
CA ARG A 968 9.16 -42.69 -60.58
C ARG A 968 9.10 -43.63 -61.79
N ALA A 969 8.03 -44.41 -61.95
CA ALA A 969 7.82 -45.28 -63.10
C ALA A 969 7.84 -44.51 -64.43
N LEU A 970 7.18 -43.34 -64.47
CA LEU A 970 7.18 -42.44 -65.62
C LEU A 970 8.56 -41.83 -65.89
N LYS A 971 9.34 -41.52 -64.85
CA LYS A 971 10.72 -41.00 -65.00
C LYS A 971 11.68 -42.06 -65.56
N LEU A 972 11.54 -43.32 -65.14
CA LEU A 972 12.30 -44.45 -65.69
C LEU A 972 11.95 -44.66 -67.18
N ALA A 973 10.67 -44.79 -67.51
CA ALA A 973 10.24 -45.08 -68.87
C ALA A 973 10.55 -43.94 -69.87
N LYS A 974 10.62 -42.68 -69.43
CA LYS A 974 11.05 -41.53 -70.24
C LYS A 974 12.57 -41.47 -70.52
N SER A 975 13.38 -42.39 -69.98
CA SER A 975 14.84 -42.41 -70.21
C SER A 975 15.21 -42.93 -71.61
N PRO A 976 15.94 -42.17 -72.45
CA PRO A 976 16.47 -42.68 -73.71
C PRO A 976 17.61 -43.70 -73.47
N ARG A 977 17.62 -44.81 -74.24
CA ARG A 977 18.68 -45.85 -74.16
C ARG A 977 20.12 -45.30 -74.30
N SER A 978 20.32 -44.10 -74.88
CA SER A 978 21.61 -43.44 -75.04
C SER A 978 22.25 -42.88 -73.74
N LEU A 979 21.57 -42.94 -72.59
CA LEU A 979 22.22 -42.71 -71.29
C LEU A 979 22.78 -43.99 -70.66
N ALA A 980 22.27 -45.18 -71.01
CA ALA A 980 22.88 -46.45 -70.60
C ALA A 980 24.24 -46.64 -71.28
N ASP A 981 24.35 -46.35 -72.59
CA ASP A 981 25.62 -46.47 -73.33
C ASP A 981 26.70 -45.49 -72.82
N ASN A 982 26.32 -44.25 -72.49
CA ASN A 982 27.25 -43.27 -71.90
C ASN A 982 27.64 -43.64 -70.46
N ALA A 983 26.70 -44.14 -69.65
CA ALA A 983 27.00 -44.66 -68.32
C ALA A 983 27.94 -45.88 -68.40
N HIS A 984 27.73 -46.80 -69.34
CA HIS A 984 28.61 -47.96 -69.55
C HIS A 984 29.98 -47.57 -70.11
N GLN A 985 30.11 -46.56 -70.98
CA GLN A 985 31.42 -46.06 -71.37
C GLN A 985 32.17 -45.44 -70.18
N GLN A 986 31.49 -44.69 -69.32
CA GLN A 986 32.11 -44.14 -68.10
C GLN A 986 32.41 -45.24 -67.07
N LEU A 987 31.59 -46.28 -66.94
CA LEU A 987 31.82 -47.42 -66.05
C LEU A 987 32.97 -48.30 -66.55
N ALA A 988 33.09 -48.52 -67.85
CA ALA A 988 34.23 -49.21 -68.47
C ALA A 988 35.53 -48.40 -68.26
N HIS A 989 35.48 -47.08 -68.43
CA HIS A 989 36.64 -46.20 -68.18
C HIS A 989 36.98 -46.10 -66.67
N ALA A 990 36.00 -46.24 -65.78
CA ALA A 990 36.21 -46.31 -64.33
C ALA A 990 36.83 -47.65 -63.91
N ASN A 991 36.31 -48.79 -64.39
CA ASN A 991 36.84 -50.12 -64.10
C ASN A 991 38.26 -50.30 -64.66
N ALA A 992 38.54 -49.77 -65.86
CA ALA A 992 39.89 -49.72 -66.43
C ALA A 992 40.87 -48.89 -65.58
N ARG A 993 40.40 -47.84 -64.89
CA ARG A 993 41.21 -47.09 -63.90
C ARG A 993 41.36 -47.83 -62.57
N HIS A 994 40.32 -48.49 -62.09
CA HIS A 994 40.35 -49.23 -60.82
C HIS A 994 41.34 -50.40 -60.88
N ALA A 995 41.39 -51.12 -62.01
CA ALA A 995 42.36 -52.19 -62.25
C ALA A 995 43.80 -51.68 -62.47
N GLN A 996 44.01 -50.38 -62.72
CA GLN A 996 45.34 -49.80 -62.99
C GLN A 996 45.95 -49.07 -61.77
N ILE A 997 45.14 -48.73 -60.77
CA ILE A 997 45.61 -48.19 -59.47
C ILE A 997 45.78 -49.31 -58.44
N HIS A 998 44.98 -50.38 -58.55
CA HIS A 998 45.06 -51.56 -57.70
C HIS A 998 45.26 -52.82 -58.53
N ASP A 999 46.39 -52.85 -59.24
CA ASP A 999 47.13 -54.10 -59.37
C ASP A 999 47.55 -54.52 -57.95
N ALA A 1000 47.13 -55.71 -57.55
CA ALA A 1000 47.29 -56.22 -56.19
C ALA A 1000 48.74 -56.68 -55.95
N PRO A 1001 49.16 -56.96 -54.70
CA PRO A 1001 50.38 -57.74 -54.51
C PRO A 1001 50.26 -59.10 -55.22
N TYR A 1002 51.08 -59.26 -56.26
CA TYR A 1002 51.37 -60.46 -57.06
C TYR A 1002 50.33 -60.86 -58.14
N GLY A 1003 50.69 -60.61 -59.40
CA GLY A 1003 50.18 -61.34 -60.56
C GLY A 1003 51.20 -62.36 -61.09
N TYR A 1004 50.80 -63.12 -62.12
CA TYR A 1004 51.70 -63.68 -63.14
C TYR A 1004 50.91 -63.91 -64.44
N GLU A 1005 51.63 -64.23 -65.51
CA GLU A 1005 51.14 -64.36 -66.89
C GLU A 1005 50.08 -65.47 -67.06
N VAL A 1006 49.24 -65.34 -68.10
CA VAL A 1006 49.17 -66.33 -69.20
C VAL A 1006 48.54 -65.70 -70.45
N THR A 1007 49.10 -66.04 -71.61
CA THR A 1007 48.68 -65.63 -72.96
C THR A 1007 47.66 -66.61 -73.59
N GLY A 1008 46.86 -66.14 -74.55
CA GLY A 1008 45.90 -66.96 -75.31
C GLY A 1008 44.47 -66.50 -75.02
N ASP A 1009 43.93 -65.47 -75.68
CA ASP A 1009 43.67 -65.37 -77.13
C ASP A 1009 42.84 -66.53 -77.68
N CYS A 1010 41.52 -66.29 -77.79
CA CYS A 1010 40.77 -66.62 -79.00
C CYS A 1010 39.41 -65.87 -79.01
N THR A 1011 39.37 -64.77 -79.75
CA THR A 1011 38.23 -64.30 -80.57
C THR A 1011 36.76 -64.49 -80.12
N GLN A 1012 36.07 -63.33 -80.07
CA GLN A 1012 34.70 -63.10 -80.59
C GLN A 1012 33.44 -63.51 -79.78
N ALA A 1013 32.65 -62.46 -79.52
CA ALA A 1013 31.21 -62.37 -79.79
C ALA A 1013 30.18 -62.91 -78.76
N GLY A 1014 29.92 -62.10 -77.73
CA GLY A 1014 28.79 -61.17 -77.87
C GLY A 1014 27.37 -61.74 -77.78
N ALA A 1015 27.05 -62.44 -76.70
CA ALA A 1015 25.67 -62.78 -76.31
C ALA A 1015 25.28 -62.24 -74.92
N ASP A 1016 26.08 -62.51 -73.88
CA ASP A 1016 25.61 -62.43 -72.48
C ASP A 1016 25.42 -61.03 -71.89
N LEU A 1017 26.02 -59.98 -72.47
CA LEU A 1017 25.93 -58.62 -71.93
C LEU A 1017 24.52 -58.03 -71.91
N ARG A 1018 23.57 -58.56 -72.70
CA ARG A 1018 22.14 -58.16 -72.61
C ARG A 1018 21.41 -58.78 -71.43
N ALA A 1019 21.72 -60.03 -71.07
CA ALA A 1019 21.04 -60.72 -69.98
C ALA A 1019 21.35 -60.08 -68.62
N ALA A 1020 22.61 -59.69 -68.39
CA ALA A 1020 23.03 -58.99 -67.18
C ALA A 1020 22.34 -57.63 -67.01
N ALA A 1021 22.17 -56.87 -68.10
CA ALA A 1021 21.51 -55.56 -68.06
C ALA A 1021 20.02 -55.65 -67.67
N GLU A 1022 19.26 -56.58 -68.26
CA GLU A 1022 17.85 -56.79 -67.91
C GLU A 1022 17.66 -57.29 -66.47
N GLN A 1023 18.61 -58.04 -65.91
CA GLN A 1023 18.54 -58.46 -64.51
C GLN A 1023 18.72 -57.30 -63.52
N ILE A 1024 19.59 -56.33 -63.82
CA ILE A 1024 19.85 -55.19 -62.93
C ILE A 1024 18.65 -54.24 -62.88
N GLU A 1025 18.08 -53.83 -64.03
CA GLU A 1025 16.89 -52.96 -64.04
C GLU A 1025 15.67 -53.61 -63.34
N ARG A 1026 15.51 -54.94 -63.47
CA ARG A 1026 14.46 -55.69 -62.77
C ARG A 1026 14.72 -55.78 -61.26
N ALA A 1027 15.98 -55.94 -60.83
CA ALA A 1027 16.36 -55.97 -59.42
C ALA A 1027 16.12 -54.62 -58.74
N ASP A 1028 16.52 -53.51 -59.36
CA ASP A 1028 16.31 -52.16 -58.82
C ASP A 1028 14.82 -51.81 -58.75
N PHE A 1029 14.02 -52.19 -59.75
CA PHE A 1029 12.57 -52.02 -59.70
C PHE A 1029 11.92 -52.86 -58.59
N ALA A 1030 12.34 -54.12 -58.40
CA ALA A 1030 11.85 -54.98 -57.33
C ALA A 1030 12.22 -54.44 -55.93
N ASN A 1031 13.46 -53.96 -55.74
CA ASN A 1031 13.90 -53.32 -54.49
C ASN A 1031 13.12 -52.04 -54.19
N ALA A 1032 12.81 -51.24 -55.22
CA ALA A 1032 11.97 -50.04 -55.08
C ALA A 1032 10.51 -50.38 -54.73
N LEU A 1033 9.96 -51.46 -55.29
CA LEU A 1033 8.60 -51.95 -54.99
C LEU A 1033 8.51 -52.47 -53.54
N ALA A 1034 9.42 -53.36 -53.14
CA ALA A 1034 9.48 -53.87 -51.76
C ALA A 1034 9.66 -52.75 -50.72
N SER A 1035 10.40 -51.68 -51.06
CA SER A 1035 10.54 -50.49 -50.22
C SER A 1035 9.22 -49.69 -50.09
N ALA A 1036 8.39 -49.67 -51.12
CA ALA A 1036 7.08 -49.02 -51.09
C ALA A 1036 6.03 -49.86 -50.34
N GLU A 1037 6.07 -51.18 -50.48
CA GLU A 1037 5.23 -52.13 -49.72
C GLU A 1037 5.55 -52.05 -48.22
N ALA A 1038 6.84 -52.07 -47.85
CA ALA A 1038 7.28 -51.89 -46.46
C ALA A 1038 6.86 -50.53 -45.87
N ALA A 1039 6.93 -49.46 -46.67
CA ALA A 1039 6.45 -48.14 -46.24
C ALA A 1039 4.92 -48.13 -46.02
N THR A 1040 4.16 -48.85 -46.83
CA THR A 1040 2.69 -48.96 -46.69
C THR A 1040 2.32 -49.64 -45.37
N VAL A 1041 2.95 -50.78 -45.06
CA VAL A 1041 2.73 -51.51 -43.78
C VAL A 1041 3.12 -50.66 -42.57
N GLN A 1042 4.20 -49.87 -42.67
CA GLN A 1042 4.60 -48.93 -41.61
C GLN A 1042 3.54 -47.84 -41.37
N ILE A 1043 2.92 -47.31 -42.43
CA ILE A 1043 1.87 -46.29 -42.38
C ILE A 1043 0.58 -46.85 -41.76
N GLU A 1044 0.17 -48.06 -42.12
CA GLU A 1044 -0.99 -48.75 -41.52
C GLU A 1044 -0.81 -48.93 -40.01
N LEU A 1045 0.39 -49.31 -39.56
CA LEU A 1045 0.72 -49.46 -38.15
C LEU A 1045 0.64 -48.14 -37.36
N GLU A 1046 1.01 -47.01 -37.97
CA GLU A 1046 0.92 -45.69 -37.36
C GLU A 1046 -0.51 -45.14 -37.33
N ASP A 1047 -1.31 -45.38 -38.38
CA ASP A 1047 -2.71 -44.94 -38.43
C ASP A 1047 -3.58 -45.72 -37.41
N ALA A 1048 -3.36 -47.04 -37.29
CA ALA A 1048 -3.99 -47.87 -36.25
C ALA A 1048 -3.66 -47.36 -34.83
N ARG A 1049 -2.41 -46.91 -34.59
CA ARG A 1049 -2.01 -46.29 -33.31
C ARG A 1049 -2.70 -44.95 -33.08
N ALA A 1050 -2.88 -44.13 -34.12
CA ALA A 1050 -3.57 -42.84 -34.02
C ALA A 1050 -5.06 -43.03 -33.64
N ARG A 1051 -5.78 -43.93 -34.31
CA ARG A 1051 -7.18 -44.26 -34.00
C ARG A 1051 -7.34 -44.80 -32.58
N ALA A 1052 -6.45 -45.72 -32.17
CA ALA A 1052 -6.43 -46.25 -30.80
C ALA A 1052 -6.19 -45.16 -29.74
N LEU A 1053 -5.36 -44.15 -30.04
CA LEU A 1053 -5.12 -43.01 -29.16
C LEU A 1053 -6.35 -42.09 -29.07
N ALA A 1054 -7.01 -41.80 -30.19
CA ALA A 1054 -8.23 -41.01 -30.24
C ALA A 1054 -9.37 -41.65 -29.44
N ALA A 1055 -9.66 -42.93 -29.68
CA ALA A 1055 -10.68 -43.69 -28.95
C ALA A 1055 -10.38 -43.78 -27.44
N ARG A 1056 -9.08 -43.93 -27.07
CA ARG A 1056 -8.64 -43.89 -25.67
C ARG A 1056 -8.88 -42.52 -25.02
N ASN A 1057 -8.63 -41.43 -25.74
CA ASN A 1057 -8.87 -40.07 -25.23
C ASN A 1057 -10.36 -39.77 -25.09
N TYR A 1058 -11.20 -40.20 -26.05
CA TYR A 1058 -12.66 -40.07 -25.97
C TYR A 1058 -13.24 -40.81 -24.75
N ARG A 1059 -12.86 -42.08 -24.52
CA ARG A 1059 -13.24 -42.82 -23.30
C ARG A 1059 -12.74 -42.14 -22.02
N ARG A 1060 -11.56 -41.50 -22.05
CA ARG A 1060 -11.00 -40.77 -20.91
C ARG A 1060 -11.76 -39.48 -20.60
N ALA A 1061 -12.37 -38.84 -21.61
CA ALA A 1061 -13.29 -37.73 -21.42
C ALA A 1061 -14.63 -38.20 -20.81
N GLN A 1062 -15.24 -39.26 -21.37
CA GLN A 1062 -16.46 -39.85 -20.81
C GLN A 1062 -16.30 -40.26 -19.34
N LEU A 1063 -15.20 -40.94 -18.98
CA LEU A 1063 -14.91 -41.32 -17.60
C LEU A 1063 -14.69 -40.12 -16.65
N LYS A 1064 -14.11 -39.01 -17.14
CA LYS A 1064 -14.02 -37.77 -16.36
C LYS A 1064 -15.40 -37.15 -16.10
N ASN A 1065 -16.25 -37.12 -17.12
CA ASN A 1065 -17.58 -36.54 -17.02
C ASN A 1065 -18.48 -37.34 -16.05
N LEU A 1066 -18.37 -38.68 -16.08
CA LEU A 1066 -19.02 -39.58 -15.12
C LEU A 1066 -18.56 -39.35 -13.68
N ALA A 1067 -17.26 -39.13 -13.45
CA ALA A 1067 -16.75 -38.80 -12.12
C ALA A 1067 -17.26 -37.43 -11.61
N SER A 1068 -17.33 -36.41 -12.47
CA SER A 1068 -17.89 -35.10 -12.09
C SER A 1068 -19.40 -35.10 -11.84
N ALA A 1069 -20.13 -36.12 -12.29
CA ALA A 1069 -21.56 -36.28 -11.99
C ALA A 1069 -21.80 -36.91 -10.60
N THR A 1070 -20.82 -37.64 -10.04
CA THR A 1070 -20.92 -38.26 -8.71
C THR A 1070 -20.46 -37.37 -7.56
N ASP A 1071 -19.58 -36.39 -7.79
CA ASP A 1071 -19.10 -35.44 -6.76
C ASP A 1071 -20.00 -34.19 -6.62
N ALA A 1072 -21.32 -34.39 -6.56
CA ALA A 1072 -22.24 -33.34 -6.10
C ALA A 1072 -22.06 -33.14 -4.57
N PRO A 1073 -21.85 -31.90 -4.07
CA PRO A 1073 -21.51 -31.69 -2.67
C PRO A 1073 -22.67 -32.09 -1.74
N ASN A 1074 -22.40 -33.02 -0.81
CA ASN A 1074 -23.42 -33.55 0.09
C ASN A 1074 -23.91 -32.48 1.09
N LEU A 1075 -25.09 -31.91 0.79
CA LEU A 1075 -25.72 -30.82 1.54
C LEU A 1075 -26.31 -31.22 2.90
N GLU A 1076 -26.27 -32.50 3.29
CA GLU A 1076 -26.74 -32.96 4.62
C GLU A 1076 -25.89 -32.45 5.79
N ALA A 1077 -24.69 -31.90 5.53
CA ALA A 1077 -23.76 -31.40 6.54
C ALA A 1077 -24.31 -30.26 7.43
N PHE A 1078 -25.40 -29.59 7.05
CA PHE A 1078 -26.01 -28.47 7.79
C PHE A 1078 -27.22 -28.85 8.67
N GLY A 1079 -27.18 -30.04 9.27
CA GLY A 1079 -28.04 -30.41 10.39
C GLY A 1079 -27.71 -29.61 11.67
N PRO A 1080 -28.71 -29.10 12.43
CA PRO A 1080 -28.45 -28.31 13.63
C PRO A 1080 -27.92 -29.18 14.78
N ARG A 1081 -26.70 -28.91 15.26
CA ARG A 1081 -26.20 -29.47 16.52
C ARG A 1081 -27.17 -29.12 17.66
N ARG A 1082 -27.84 -30.12 18.24
CA ARG A 1082 -28.67 -29.95 19.44
C ARG A 1082 -27.77 -29.54 20.62
N SER A 1083 -27.95 -28.33 21.14
CA SER A 1083 -27.36 -27.92 22.42
C SER A 1083 -28.11 -28.59 23.56
N THR A 1084 -27.55 -29.68 24.11
CA THR A 1084 -27.98 -30.25 25.38
C THR A 1084 -27.62 -29.28 26.51
N SER A 1085 -28.62 -28.62 27.08
CA SER A 1085 -28.45 -27.82 28.29
C SER A 1085 -28.39 -28.73 29.51
N GLY A 1086 -27.26 -28.70 30.22
CA GLY A 1086 -27.04 -29.38 31.50
C GLY A 1086 -26.24 -28.44 32.42
N PRO A 1087 -26.61 -28.23 33.70
CA PRO A 1087 -26.04 -27.17 34.53
C PRO A 1087 -24.96 -27.64 35.53
N HIS A 1088 -24.25 -26.65 36.10
CA HIS A 1088 -23.42 -26.70 37.32
C HIS A 1088 -22.12 -27.54 37.35
N ALA A 1089 -20.99 -26.88 37.06
CA ALA A 1089 -19.77 -26.84 37.89
C ALA A 1089 -18.97 -25.59 37.45
N ALA A 1090 -18.55 -24.63 38.30
CA ALA A 1090 -17.86 -24.67 39.60
C ALA A 1090 -16.34 -24.94 39.48
N ALA A 1091 -15.58 -23.84 39.39
CA ALA A 1091 -14.17 -23.65 39.74
C ALA A 1091 -13.12 -24.74 39.40
N ARG A 1092 -12.19 -24.39 38.49
CA ARG A 1092 -10.74 -24.39 38.81
C ARG A 1092 -9.93 -23.63 37.75
N GLU A 1093 -8.98 -22.84 38.22
CA GLU A 1093 -7.81 -22.38 37.45
C GLU A 1093 -6.79 -23.53 37.33
N PRO A 1094 -6.04 -23.59 36.23
CA PRO A 1094 -4.68 -24.13 36.23
C PRO A 1094 -3.65 -23.01 36.05
N SER A 1095 -2.53 -23.11 36.76
CA SER A 1095 -1.44 -22.13 36.77
C SER A 1095 -0.55 -22.20 35.53
N SER A 1096 0.29 -21.19 35.37
CA SER A 1096 1.49 -21.20 34.54
C SER A 1096 2.38 -22.43 34.78
N ALA A 1097 2.82 -23.09 33.70
CA ALA A 1097 4.09 -23.82 33.62
C ALA A 1097 4.50 -24.05 32.15
N GLU A 1098 5.69 -23.53 31.82
CA GLU A 1098 6.63 -23.86 30.74
C GLU A 1098 6.29 -25.00 29.74
N ALA A 1099 6.04 -24.62 28.48
CA ALA A 1099 6.51 -25.28 27.25
C ALA A 1099 6.40 -24.33 26.05
#